data_AF-A0A9E2J352-F1
#
_entry.id   AF-A0A9E2J352-F1
#
_cell.length_a   1.000
_cell.length_b   1.000
_cell.length_c   1.000
_cell.angle_alpha   90.00
_cell.angle_beta   90.00
_cell.angle_gamma   90.00
#
_symmetry.space_group_name_H-M   'P 1'
#
loop_
_entity.id
_entity.type
_entity.pdbx_description
1 polymer ?
#
loop_
_entity_poly.entity_id
_entity_poly.type
_entity_poly.pdbx_seq_one_letter_code
_entity_poly.pdbx_strand_id
1 'polypeptide(L)'
;MKNKLLSITIVLIAQYLAFNSPIYAQENFVFENFSIPQGLSNPNINCIYEDKFGFLWLGTNDGLNRYDGYEFKVYKNNPSDSTSLPGNTITAINEDKNGNLWIGGFNVMVKYIREKDNFEKVNFNKGNNLNLPNIDNLFIDSKNRIWLGTDSFGLHLLNSEKMSTRKIEFMVNNEKIFNGDIFSINETNNHEILALDYGLGIFYYNEEKDVFLQYKNLGTDILGSGMFVIHEDEFNRIWIGGENALLIYNKNTSNVESVPMFSHAGKFGFFTRGVYKILKDKTGFLWIATLDDGLFRYNPVDNNFFRFSYTADSKNNIKSTGILSLYQDSFGNIWIGTMLDGLYKVDPNKQPMNVIRIPENLKTNSPKDKITAVAKTENDNNLIFGTAGIGLIIQNPQTKALLNYKSGTSASSLSSNNISSLTVDENNNIWIGSDKGLDYLNRKSGTITSYFKDAINKYVRFSIRDLKIDYAGRLFVASSQGVDIFYPKQDFLKKIPSLINRELSPELKSDLIRIADTSKPLAAILKVGEQKLLNTKFEIKDSTKVLILGVGEGQPNLETMFDYGWLEDEAGNLVWGMQKFVNSFHFDGGMKNRIIAQTLSLKKGIYNLKFQSDVGHSYGNFNVESPKDSALWGIQVLKINDEQEKDFSERINSEIKNSSKMLMENATSIYISKFYEDILWIGTISQGLIKYNLGNGKFTQYNKNIKVVKEIVTNNDVYNVLEDSKGIVWFSSPIGLGKLNPKTEKIIFYTEKDGLPTNLVLAIQEDNYGNLWISSAAGLTTLVRSEEGEKESFINIDIKDGLQGYSYSTATWKTDIGELFFGGDNGINYFVPGRTNQTKPKIVITDLRISDVSVFNNNSTSPLSKDLNETEELTLSYSQNDIAFQFAPIHYSRPERNLIAYKLDGFNADWVYSKLKFATFTNLDPGEYTLKLKAANGDGIWSDEERTIRIVILPPYWRTTLAYISYGIIFFGIIFGIDRIQRRRILTKERNVAAIKEAELRAMAAEAQSRVMQAENERKSKELEEARELQLSMLPKNLPSLPHLDIAVYMKTATEVGGDYYDFNVGLDGTLTVVIGDATGHGMKAGTMVTAAKTLFNSYSANPNILFTFHEMTRCIKQLQMQSVSMCLTMLKIRNNNLIISSAGMPPMFLFKRESRIVEEHLLKGMPLGTMNNFPYEIREMELAKGDTILLMSDGFPELTNEDNELYGYKRVRNKFEETADKEPEEIITCLKDEGSRWVKDNDPDDDVTFVVIKIK
;
A
#
# COMPACT_ATOMS: atom_id res chain seq x y z
N MET A 1 13.00 -68.73 18.96
CA MET A 1 12.29 -67.80 18.03
C MET A 1 11.85 -66.49 18.68
N LYS A 2 11.30 -66.48 19.92
CA LYS A 2 10.86 -65.24 20.60
C LYS A 2 11.94 -64.15 20.74
N ASN A 3 13.18 -64.50 21.07
CA ASN A 3 14.23 -63.49 21.25
C ASN A 3 14.70 -62.86 19.93
N LYS A 4 14.74 -63.60 18.82
CA LYS A 4 15.06 -63.04 17.49
C LYS A 4 13.96 -62.11 16.97
N LEU A 5 12.69 -62.42 17.23
CA LEU A 5 11.59 -61.52 16.87
C LEU A 5 11.65 -60.22 17.68
N LEU A 6 11.97 -60.30 18.98
CA LEU A 6 12.10 -59.11 19.83
C LEU A 6 13.27 -58.21 19.39
N SER A 7 14.43 -58.79 19.03
CA SER A 7 15.56 -58.03 18.49
C SER A 7 15.22 -57.35 17.15
N ILE A 8 14.54 -58.06 16.25
CA ILE A 8 14.15 -57.53 14.94
C ILE A 8 13.07 -56.44 15.11
N THR A 9 12.16 -56.59 16.08
CA THR A 9 11.14 -55.58 16.37
C THR A 9 11.74 -54.35 17.02
N ILE A 10 12.73 -54.49 17.91
CA ILE A 10 13.45 -53.35 18.51
C ILE A 10 14.32 -52.64 17.48
N VAL A 11 14.98 -53.38 16.56
CA VAL A 11 15.76 -52.77 15.46
C VAL A 11 14.84 -52.10 14.44
N LEU A 12 13.67 -52.67 14.15
CA LEU A 12 12.66 -52.04 13.28
C LEU A 12 12.01 -50.84 13.95
N ILE A 13 11.75 -50.84 15.25
CA ILE A 13 11.24 -49.68 16.00
C ILE A 13 12.32 -48.61 16.11
N ALA A 14 13.59 -48.98 16.34
CA ALA A 14 14.72 -48.05 16.36
C ALA A 14 15.01 -47.49 14.96
N GLN A 15 14.85 -48.26 13.89
CA GLN A 15 14.90 -47.77 12.51
C GLN A 15 13.67 -46.91 12.18
N TYR A 16 12.48 -47.28 12.64
CA TYR A 16 11.26 -46.48 12.44
C TYR A 16 11.30 -45.17 13.22
N LEU A 17 11.96 -45.12 14.38
CA LEU A 17 12.21 -43.91 15.17
C LEU A 17 13.42 -43.11 14.64
N ALA A 18 14.42 -43.76 14.03
CA ALA A 18 15.57 -43.09 13.41
C ALA A 18 15.27 -42.56 11.98
N PHE A 19 14.28 -43.11 11.29
CA PHE A 19 13.77 -42.61 10.00
C PHE A 19 12.57 -41.67 10.14
N ASN A 20 11.95 -41.60 11.33
CA ASN A 20 11.09 -40.50 11.73
C ASN A 20 11.89 -39.52 12.60
N SER A 21 12.92 -38.91 12.05
CA SER A 21 13.12 -37.51 12.40
C SER A 21 11.81 -36.83 12.03
N PRO A 22 11.05 -36.19 12.94
CA PRO A 22 10.09 -35.19 12.50
C PRO A 22 10.80 -34.31 11.48
N ILE A 23 10.38 -34.43 10.23
CA ILE A 23 10.85 -33.58 9.14
C ILE A 23 10.20 -32.24 9.47
N TYR A 24 10.88 -31.48 10.32
CA TYR A 24 10.40 -30.20 10.78
C TYR A 24 10.23 -29.30 9.56
N ALA A 25 9.07 -28.65 9.50
CA ALA A 25 8.86 -27.55 8.56
C ALA A 25 10.04 -26.60 8.67
N GLN A 26 10.63 -26.22 7.55
CA GLN A 26 11.70 -25.24 7.52
C GLN A 26 11.17 -23.97 8.20
N GLU A 27 11.74 -23.57 9.35
CA GLU A 27 11.44 -22.28 9.96
C GLU A 27 12.01 -21.20 9.03
N ASN A 28 11.20 -20.76 8.07
CA ASN A 28 11.57 -19.69 7.17
C ASN A 28 11.34 -18.36 7.91
N PHE A 29 12.41 -17.73 8.37
CA PHE A 29 12.37 -16.37 8.91
C PHE A 29 12.72 -15.35 7.84
N VAL A 30 12.25 -14.11 8.00
CA VAL A 30 12.67 -12.99 7.14
C VAL A 30 13.53 -12.05 7.97
N PHE A 31 14.79 -11.90 7.56
CA PHE A 31 15.72 -10.96 8.18
C PHE A 31 15.77 -9.66 7.38
N GLU A 32 15.46 -8.55 8.04
CA GLU A 32 15.61 -7.20 7.50
C GLU A 32 16.95 -6.63 7.97
N ASN A 33 17.73 -6.03 7.06
CA ASN A 33 19.05 -5.48 7.35
C ASN A 33 19.04 -3.94 7.30
N PHE A 34 19.70 -3.32 8.27
CA PHE A 34 19.92 -1.88 8.40
C PHE A 34 21.43 -1.63 8.46
N SER A 35 21.92 -0.83 7.54
CA SER A 35 23.34 -0.49 7.37
C SER A 35 23.50 1.03 7.14
N ILE A 36 24.71 1.48 6.79
CA ILE A 36 25.03 2.92 6.64
C ILE A 36 24.05 3.67 5.70
N PRO A 37 23.65 3.13 4.52
CA PRO A 37 22.68 3.80 3.65
C PRO A 37 21.30 4.03 4.27
N GLN A 38 20.93 3.29 5.32
CA GLN A 38 19.68 3.48 6.05
C GLN A 38 19.80 4.55 7.16
N GLY A 39 20.98 5.12 7.39
CA GLY A 39 21.23 6.17 8.40
C GLY A 39 22.04 5.72 9.62
N LEU A 40 22.43 4.44 9.69
CA LEU A 40 23.26 3.91 10.76
C LEU A 40 24.68 4.52 10.72
N SER A 41 25.23 4.93 11.86
CA SER A 41 26.53 5.62 11.90
C SER A 41 27.74 4.71 11.62
N ASN A 42 27.67 3.44 12.00
CA ASN A 42 28.75 2.47 11.85
C ASN A 42 28.16 1.04 11.82
N PRO A 43 28.69 0.12 10.99
CA PRO A 43 28.15 -1.23 10.86
C PRO A 43 28.42 -2.13 12.08
N ASN A 44 29.33 -1.74 12.97
CA ASN A 44 29.64 -2.51 14.18
C ASN A 44 28.66 -2.13 15.30
N ILE A 45 27.76 -3.05 15.66
CA ILE A 45 26.72 -2.85 16.69
C ILE A 45 27.07 -3.60 17.97
N ASN A 46 27.70 -2.90 18.92
CA ASN A 46 28.18 -3.48 20.18
C ASN A 46 27.04 -3.78 21.16
N CYS A 47 26.01 -2.94 21.21
CA CYS A 47 24.88 -3.11 22.11
C CYS A 47 23.59 -2.51 21.54
N ILE A 48 22.47 -3.05 22.01
CA ILE A 48 21.11 -2.67 21.61
C ILE A 48 20.26 -2.58 22.88
N TYR A 49 19.46 -1.53 23.00
CA TYR A 49 18.55 -1.34 24.11
C TYR A 49 17.27 -0.62 23.64
N GLU A 50 16.10 -0.98 24.15
CA GLU A 50 14.86 -0.23 23.92
C GLU A 50 14.48 0.54 25.17
N ASP A 51 14.30 1.86 25.05
CA ASP A 51 13.86 2.66 26.19
C ASP A 51 12.36 2.54 26.47
N LYS A 52 11.91 3.08 27.61
CA LYS A 52 10.50 3.01 28.04
C LYS A 52 9.50 3.56 27.01
N PHE A 53 9.89 4.55 26.21
CA PHE A 53 9.05 5.13 25.16
C PHE A 53 9.01 4.26 23.90
N GLY A 54 9.94 3.31 23.78
CA GLY A 54 10.03 2.37 22.68
C GLY A 54 11.12 2.72 21.67
N PHE A 55 11.93 3.76 21.89
CA PHE A 55 13.06 4.04 20.99
C PHE A 55 14.15 2.98 21.14
N LEU A 56 14.68 2.50 20.02
CA LEU A 56 15.85 1.65 20.02
C LEU A 56 17.12 2.47 20.03
N TRP A 57 18.02 2.16 20.95
CA TRP A 57 19.32 2.77 21.13
C TRP A 57 20.40 1.75 20.78
N LEU A 58 21.30 2.12 19.86
CA LEU A 58 22.35 1.26 19.35
C LEU A 58 23.71 1.88 19.63
N GLY A 59 24.53 1.16 20.38
CA GLY A 59 25.92 1.54 20.60
C GLY A 59 26.80 1.00 19.49
N THR A 60 27.61 1.88 18.89
CA THR A 60 28.51 1.52 17.79
C THR A 60 29.93 1.97 18.05
N ASN A 61 30.87 1.61 17.17
CA ASN A 61 32.25 2.11 17.25
C ASN A 61 32.40 3.58 16.82
N ASP A 62 31.38 4.18 16.18
CA ASP A 62 31.44 5.58 15.78
C ASP A 62 30.08 6.30 16.01
N GLY A 63 29.66 6.33 17.27
CA GLY A 63 28.52 7.10 17.76
C GLY A 63 27.42 6.24 18.39
N LEU A 64 26.48 6.95 19.04
CA LEU A 64 25.24 6.39 19.55
C LEU A 64 24.13 6.65 18.53
N ASN A 65 23.33 5.64 18.21
CA ASN A 65 22.21 5.79 17.29
C ASN A 65 20.90 5.60 18.05
N ARG A 66 19.93 6.50 17.87
CA ARG A 66 18.56 6.33 18.33
C ARG A 66 17.66 6.11 17.12
N TYR A 67 16.85 5.07 17.14
CA TYR A 67 15.98 4.63 16.06
C TYR A 67 14.53 4.61 16.51
N ASP A 68 13.68 5.35 15.80
CA ASP A 68 12.25 5.50 16.10
C ASP A 68 11.35 4.56 15.27
N GLY A 69 11.95 3.62 14.53
CA GLY A 69 11.23 2.75 13.60
C GLY A 69 11.28 3.22 12.15
N TYR A 70 11.82 4.41 11.91
CA TYR A 70 11.85 5.04 10.60
C TYR A 70 13.17 5.72 10.30
N GLU A 71 13.71 6.48 11.24
CA GLU A 71 14.91 7.29 11.06
C GLU A 71 15.90 7.05 12.19
N PHE A 72 17.19 7.08 11.84
CA PHE A 72 18.29 7.07 12.81
C PHE A 72 18.71 8.50 13.12
N LYS A 73 18.71 8.84 14.41
CA LYS A 73 19.35 10.02 14.96
C LYS A 73 20.70 9.63 15.55
N VAL A 74 21.78 10.23 15.04
CA VAL A 74 23.15 9.91 15.43
C VAL A 74 23.71 10.96 16.38
N TYR A 75 24.23 10.53 17.52
CA TYR A 75 24.97 11.36 18.46
C TYR A 75 26.46 11.02 18.38
N LYS A 76 27.31 12.05 18.30
CA LYS A 76 28.77 11.92 18.26
C LYS A 76 29.43 12.90 19.23
N ASN A 77 30.70 12.64 19.51
CA ASN A 77 31.55 13.54 20.24
C ASN A 77 31.82 14.81 19.46
N ASN A 78 31.55 15.94 20.09
CA ASN A 78 32.00 17.24 19.67
C ASN A 78 32.89 17.83 20.79
N PRO A 79 34.21 17.90 20.61
CA PRO A 79 35.12 18.40 21.63
C PRO A 79 34.83 19.84 22.08
N SER A 80 34.13 20.64 21.27
CA SER A 80 33.74 22.01 21.59
C SER A 80 32.45 22.13 22.41
N ASP A 81 31.68 21.05 22.53
CA ASP A 81 30.40 21.01 23.24
C ASP A 81 30.45 20.00 24.39
N SER A 82 30.48 20.50 25.62
CA SER A 82 30.53 19.68 26.83
C SER A 82 29.27 18.85 27.06
N THR A 83 28.17 19.16 26.37
CA THR A 83 26.89 18.45 26.45
C THR A 83 26.73 17.38 25.37
N SER A 84 27.69 17.28 24.44
CA SER A 84 27.78 16.17 23.48
C SER A 84 28.37 14.91 24.13
N LEU A 85 28.34 13.78 23.40
CA LEU A 85 28.98 12.54 23.88
C LEU A 85 30.47 12.77 24.14
N PRO A 86 31.07 12.25 25.24
CA PRO A 86 32.51 12.40 25.49
C PRO A 86 33.41 11.54 24.58
N GLY A 87 32.84 10.55 23.90
CA GLY A 87 33.54 9.62 23.01
C GLY A 87 32.53 8.91 22.09
N ASN A 88 33.01 8.28 21.02
CA ASN A 88 32.15 7.69 19.99
C ASN A 88 31.95 6.18 20.13
N THR A 89 32.85 5.46 20.79
CA THR A 89 32.72 4.01 20.96
C THR A 89 31.79 3.70 22.12
N ILE A 90 30.61 3.19 21.81
CA ILE A 90 29.57 2.84 22.79
C ILE A 90 29.43 1.33 22.83
N THR A 91 29.52 0.75 24.02
CA THR A 91 29.52 -0.71 24.26
C THR A 91 28.45 -1.15 25.25
N ALA A 92 27.89 -0.24 26.04
CA ALA A 92 26.82 -0.55 26.98
C ALA A 92 25.75 0.55 27.07
N ILE A 93 24.47 0.16 27.11
CA ILE A 93 23.32 1.05 27.26
C ILE A 93 22.31 0.36 28.17
N ASN A 94 21.74 1.09 29.12
CA ASN A 94 20.64 0.58 29.96
C ASN A 94 19.82 1.73 30.57
N GLU A 95 18.57 1.48 30.93
CA GLU A 95 17.67 2.46 31.55
C GLU A 95 17.27 2.01 32.96
N ASP A 96 17.43 2.90 33.93
CA ASP A 96 17.05 2.62 35.32
C ASP A 96 15.54 2.66 35.53
N LYS A 97 15.06 2.17 36.68
CA LYS A 97 13.62 2.12 36.98
C LYS A 97 12.97 3.51 37.10
N ASN A 98 13.76 4.58 37.17
CA ASN A 98 13.27 5.96 37.16
C ASN A 98 13.20 6.54 35.74
N GLY A 99 13.61 5.78 34.70
CA GLY A 99 13.63 6.22 33.31
C GLY A 99 14.86 7.04 32.91
N ASN A 100 15.94 6.98 33.69
CA ASN A 100 17.21 7.59 33.30
C ASN A 100 17.98 6.62 32.41
N LEU A 101 18.36 7.07 31.22
CA LEU A 101 19.14 6.29 30.27
C LEU A 101 20.64 6.53 30.49
N TRP A 102 21.37 5.45 30.74
CA TRP A 102 22.80 5.44 31.02
C TRP A 102 23.56 4.80 29.87
N ILE A 103 24.65 5.46 29.46
CA ILE A 103 25.43 5.08 28.28
C ILE A 103 26.90 4.95 28.68
N GLY A 104 27.50 3.82 28.34
CA GLY A 104 28.88 3.45 28.64
C GLY A 104 29.67 3.02 27.40
N GLY A 105 30.97 3.29 27.43
CA GLY A 105 31.93 2.78 26.45
C GLY A 105 33.33 3.36 26.61
N PHE A 106 34.08 3.47 25.53
CA PHE A 106 35.49 3.86 25.60
C PHE A 106 35.62 5.36 25.93
N ASN A 107 36.05 5.67 27.16
CA ASN A 107 36.00 7.02 27.73
C ASN A 107 34.57 7.62 27.79
N VAL A 108 33.54 6.77 27.79
CA VAL A 108 32.14 7.19 27.88
C VAL A 108 31.51 6.63 29.13
N MET A 109 31.02 7.52 29.99
CA MET A 109 30.05 7.18 31.03
C MET A 109 29.18 8.42 31.25
N VAL A 110 27.95 8.38 30.72
CA VAL A 110 27.05 9.53 30.72
C VAL A 110 25.61 9.13 31.05
N LYS A 111 24.86 10.12 31.51
CA LYS A 111 23.40 10.11 31.57
C LYS A 111 22.86 10.91 30.39
N TYR A 112 21.87 10.37 29.68
CA TYR A 112 21.12 11.13 28.67
C TYR A 112 20.02 11.97 29.35
N ILE A 113 20.03 13.27 29.07
CA ILE A 113 19.11 14.26 29.60
C ILE A 113 18.05 14.51 28.55
N ARG A 114 16.88 13.90 28.74
CA ARG A 114 15.86 13.79 27.68
C ARG A 114 15.20 15.13 27.35
N GLU A 115 14.97 15.98 28.35
CA GLU A 115 14.33 17.29 28.19
C GLU A 115 15.16 18.29 27.35
N LYS A 116 16.47 18.08 27.26
CA LYS A 116 17.42 18.92 26.52
C LYS A 116 18.08 18.19 25.35
N ASP A 117 17.77 16.90 25.17
CA ASP A 117 18.35 16.03 24.16
C ASP A 117 19.90 16.03 24.17
N ASN A 118 20.52 16.00 25.35
CA ASN A 118 21.97 16.08 25.51
C ASN A 118 22.51 15.15 26.62
N PHE A 119 23.80 15.23 26.94
CA PHE A 119 24.48 14.29 27.84
C PHE A 119 25.15 14.98 29.02
N GLU A 120 25.06 14.35 30.19
CA GLU A 120 25.76 14.74 31.41
C GLU A 120 26.78 13.66 31.81
N LYS A 121 28.04 14.06 32.02
CA LYS A 121 29.14 13.14 32.34
C LYS A 121 29.07 12.64 33.79
N VAL A 122 29.34 11.36 33.98
CA VAL A 122 29.50 10.73 35.29
C VAL A 122 30.97 10.80 35.70
N ASN A 123 31.24 11.21 36.94
CA ASN A 123 32.58 11.23 37.51
C ASN A 123 33.03 9.82 37.89
N PHE A 124 33.93 9.26 37.10
CA PHE A 124 34.45 7.92 37.33
C PHE A 124 35.56 7.91 38.39
N ASN A 125 35.45 7.03 39.39
CA ASN A 125 36.51 6.83 40.38
C ASN A 125 37.64 5.97 39.79
N LYS A 126 38.65 6.64 39.23
CA LYS A 126 39.83 6.01 38.60
C LYS A 126 40.91 5.51 39.58
N GLY A 127 40.80 5.78 40.88
CA GLY A 127 41.88 5.50 41.83
C GLY A 127 43.21 6.14 41.41
N ASN A 128 44.29 5.35 41.40
CA ASN A 128 45.64 5.79 40.98
C ASN A 128 45.89 5.71 39.45
N ASN A 129 44.89 5.32 38.65
CA ASN A 129 45.06 5.13 37.22
C ASN A 129 44.97 6.46 36.45
N LEU A 130 45.76 6.58 35.37
CA LEU A 130 45.82 7.79 34.55
C LEU A 130 44.69 7.86 33.49
N ASN A 131 44.24 6.70 32.99
CA ASN A 131 43.20 6.58 31.97
C ASN A 131 41.82 6.30 32.58
N LEU A 132 40.75 6.64 31.86
CA LEU A 132 39.40 6.18 32.18
C LEU A 132 39.23 4.73 31.72
N PRO A 133 38.43 3.92 32.43
CA PRO A 133 38.13 2.55 32.00
C PRO A 133 37.24 2.53 30.76
N ASN A 134 37.33 1.42 30.05
CA ASN A 134 36.29 1.02 29.11
C ASN A 134 35.11 0.39 29.87
N ILE A 135 33.89 0.80 29.55
CA ILE A 135 32.67 0.22 30.16
C ILE A 135 32.12 -0.85 29.22
N ASP A 136 32.44 -2.11 29.49
CA ASP A 136 32.02 -3.24 28.63
C ASP A 136 30.58 -3.70 28.91
N ASN A 137 30.09 -3.50 30.14
CA ASN A 137 28.76 -3.93 30.53
C ASN A 137 28.09 -2.94 31.50
N LEU A 138 26.78 -2.75 31.34
CA LEU A 138 25.95 -1.95 32.24
C LEU A 138 24.70 -2.76 32.59
N PHE A 139 24.57 -3.12 33.86
CA PHE A 139 23.49 -3.94 34.38
C PHE A 139 22.73 -3.23 35.50
N ILE A 140 21.41 -3.33 35.50
CA ILE A 140 20.54 -2.72 36.50
C ILE A 140 19.74 -3.82 37.17
N ASP A 141 19.90 -3.96 38.49
CA ASP A 141 19.26 -5.04 39.24
C ASP A 141 17.82 -4.72 39.69
N SER A 142 17.16 -5.72 40.25
CA SER A 142 15.82 -5.60 40.83
C SER A 142 15.71 -4.58 41.96
N LYS A 143 16.81 -4.16 42.58
CA LYS A 143 16.86 -3.09 43.60
C LYS A 143 17.21 -1.72 43.02
N ASN A 144 17.25 -1.59 41.69
CA ASN A 144 17.62 -0.38 40.95
C ASN A 144 19.07 0.08 41.19
N ARG A 145 19.96 -0.84 41.56
CA ARG A 145 21.40 -0.57 41.64
C ARG A 145 22.01 -0.74 40.25
N ILE A 146 22.88 0.20 39.89
CA ILE A 146 23.48 0.26 38.56
C ILE A 146 24.93 -0.23 38.65
N TRP A 147 25.17 -1.39 38.08
CA TRP A 147 26.45 -2.11 38.06
C TRP A 147 27.18 -1.86 36.75
N LEU A 148 28.45 -1.49 36.84
CA LEU A 148 29.33 -1.23 35.70
C LEU A 148 30.41 -2.30 35.68
N GLY A 149 30.39 -3.13 34.64
CA GLY A 149 31.50 -4.01 34.29
C GLY A 149 32.49 -3.22 33.45
N THR A 150 33.73 -3.15 33.89
CA THR A 150 34.80 -2.50 33.13
C THR A 150 35.81 -3.51 32.64
N ASP A 151 36.72 -3.05 31.79
CA ASP A 151 38.03 -3.65 31.62
C ASP A 151 38.80 -3.67 32.96
N SER A 152 40.13 -3.79 32.94
CA SER A 152 41.02 -4.11 34.06
C SER A 152 40.91 -3.23 35.33
N PHE A 153 39.97 -2.30 35.37
CA PHE A 153 39.49 -1.52 36.49
C PHE A 153 38.39 -2.21 37.35
N GLY A 154 37.94 -3.42 36.99
CA GLY A 154 37.05 -4.27 37.81
C GLY A 154 35.57 -3.91 37.74
N LEU A 155 34.84 -4.11 38.85
CA LEU A 155 33.39 -3.86 38.91
C LEU A 155 33.09 -2.62 39.75
N HIS A 156 32.20 -1.78 39.26
CA HIS A 156 31.81 -0.54 39.94
C HIS A 156 30.29 -0.47 40.15
N LEU A 157 29.90 0.25 41.18
CA LEU A 157 28.52 0.61 41.45
C LEU A 157 28.35 2.12 41.28
N LEU A 158 27.38 2.52 40.47
CA LEU A 158 27.07 3.91 40.20
C LEU A 158 26.15 4.49 41.28
N ASN A 159 26.52 5.65 41.81
CA ASN A 159 25.64 6.51 42.59
C ASN A 159 25.02 7.55 41.63
N SER A 160 23.75 7.36 41.29
CA SER A 160 23.02 8.19 40.34
C SER A 160 22.75 9.61 40.85
N GLU A 161 22.61 9.82 42.16
CA GLU A 161 22.39 11.16 42.75
C GLU A 161 23.66 12.02 42.71
N LYS A 162 24.82 11.42 43.00
CA LYS A 162 26.11 12.10 43.03
C LYS A 162 26.81 12.13 41.67
N MET A 163 26.24 11.49 40.65
CA MET A 163 26.88 11.30 39.34
C MET A 163 28.32 10.78 39.48
N SER A 164 28.52 9.75 40.31
CA SER A 164 29.86 9.22 40.63
C SER A 164 29.87 7.71 40.85
N THR A 165 31.00 7.04 40.61
CA THR A 165 31.13 5.58 40.80
C THR A 165 31.92 5.21 42.06
N ARG A 166 31.63 4.04 42.65
CA ARG A 166 32.47 3.38 43.65
C ARG A 166 32.86 1.98 43.19
N LYS A 167 34.10 1.59 43.46
CA LYS A 167 34.61 0.26 43.13
C LYS A 167 34.11 -0.79 44.13
N ILE A 168 33.84 -2.01 43.66
CA ILE A 168 33.40 -3.16 44.45
C ILE A 168 34.51 -4.21 44.46
N GLU A 169 34.72 -4.85 45.61
CA GLU A 169 35.82 -5.79 45.80
C GLU A 169 35.43 -7.21 45.39
N PHE A 170 36.35 -7.94 44.76
CA PHE A 170 36.26 -9.38 44.54
C PHE A 170 37.10 -10.12 45.59
N MET A 171 36.64 -11.28 46.03
CA MET A 171 37.32 -12.12 47.00
C MET A 171 37.61 -13.49 46.38
N VAL A 172 38.90 -13.76 46.15
CA VAL A 172 39.40 -15.05 45.66
C VAL A 172 40.35 -15.61 46.71
N ASN A 173 40.13 -16.85 47.15
CA ASN A 173 40.96 -17.49 48.18
C ASN A 173 41.19 -16.65 49.46
N ASN A 174 40.19 -15.86 49.87
CA ASN A 174 40.22 -14.90 50.98
C ASN A 174 41.14 -13.68 50.78
N GLU A 175 41.64 -13.44 49.57
CA GLU A 175 42.37 -12.22 49.20
C GLU A 175 41.47 -11.27 48.42
N LYS A 176 41.62 -9.96 48.69
CA LYS A 176 40.89 -8.91 48.00
C LYS A 176 41.56 -8.62 46.66
N ILE A 177 40.81 -8.80 45.59
CA ILE A 177 41.19 -8.44 44.23
C ILE A 177 40.32 -7.27 43.79
N PHE A 178 40.98 -6.27 43.21
CA PHE A 178 40.33 -5.06 42.72
C PHE A 178 40.28 -5.04 41.18
N ASN A 179 41.16 -5.76 40.49
CA ASN A 179 41.33 -5.65 39.05
C ASN A 179 40.92 -6.97 38.39
N GLY A 180 40.13 -6.87 37.34
CA GLY A 180 39.54 -7.98 36.60
C GLY A 180 38.77 -7.44 35.41
N ASP A 181 38.63 -8.22 34.35
CA ASP A 181 37.91 -7.81 33.13
C ASP A 181 36.51 -8.42 33.17
N ILE A 182 35.49 -7.58 33.37
CA ILE A 182 34.12 -8.02 33.65
C ILE A 182 33.27 -8.01 32.38
N PHE A 183 33.11 -9.18 31.77
CA PHE A 183 32.40 -9.31 30.48
C PHE A 183 30.87 -9.39 30.62
N SER A 184 30.36 -10.00 31.70
CA SER A 184 28.94 -10.24 31.86
C SER A 184 28.49 -10.11 33.31
N ILE A 185 27.38 -9.40 33.53
CA ILE A 185 26.71 -9.27 34.82
C ILE A 185 25.24 -9.66 34.58
N ASN A 186 24.68 -10.50 35.43
CA ASN A 186 23.28 -10.91 35.35
C ASN A 186 22.67 -11.07 36.75
N GLU A 187 21.34 -10.98 36.82
CA GLU A 187 20.57 -11.35 38.01
C GLU A 187 19.84 -12.67 37.76
N THR A 188 19.89 -13.55 38.75
CA THR A 188 19.21 -14.84 38.71
C THR A 188 17.73 -14.71 39.05
N ASN A 189 16.93 -15.74 38.76
CA ASN A 189 15.52 -15.83 39.14
C ASN A 189 15.30 -15.67 40.67
N ASN A 190 16.33 -15.94 41.48
CA ASN A 190 16.31 -15.79 42.95
C ASN A 190 16.91 -14.45 43.43
N HIS A 191 17.09 -13.47 42.54
CA HIS A 191 17.66 -12.14 42.84
C HIS A 191 19.13 -12.12 43.30
N GLU A 192 19.88 -13.20 43.08
CA GLU A 192 21.33 -13.21 43.25
C GLU A 192 22.01 -12.57 42.03
N ILE A 193 22.97 -11.67 42.26
CA ILE A 193 23.74 -11.00 41.21
C ILE A 193 25.00 -11.80 40.91
N LEU A 194 25.19 -12.17 39.66
CA LEU A 194 26.36 -12.89 39.17
C LEU A 194 27.22 -11.97 38.29
N ALA A 195 28.53 -12.09 38.43
CA ALA A 195 29.51 -11.41 37.57
C ALA A 195 30.51 -12.44 37.00
N LEU A 196 30.83 -12.28 35.73
CA LEU A 196 31.79 -13.11 34.99
C LEU A 196 33.07 -12.32 34.76
N ASP A 197 34.18 -12.84 35.27
CA ASP A 197 35.52 -12.29 35.05
C ASP A 197 36.30 -13.12 34.02
N TYR A 198 37.10 -12.45 33.20
CA TYR A 198 38.01 -13.06 32.23
C TYR A 198 39.19 -13.76 32.90
N GLY A 199 38.98 -15.03 33.24
CA GLY A 199 40.02 -15.93 33.75
C GLY A 199 39.88 -16.28 35.23
N LEU A 200 39.18 -15.50 36.04
CA LEU A 200 38.89 -15.84 37.45
C LEU A 200 37.55 -16.55 37.67
N GLY A 201 36.69 -16.60 36.65
CA GLY A 201 35.47 -17.40 36.68
C GLY A 201 34.20 -16.60 37.04
N ILE A 202 33.24 -17.29 37.65
CA ILE A 202 31.95 -16.71 38.05
C ILE A 202 31.99 -16.33 39.53
N PHE A 203 31.46 -15.16 39.83
CA PHE A 203 31.29 -14.61 41.17
C PHE A 203 29.83 -14.31 41.46
N TYR A 204 29.44 -14.35 42.73
CA TYR A 204 28.14 -13.90 43.20
C TYR A 204 28.29 -12.76 44.22
N TYR A 205 27.35 -11.82 44.22
CA TYR A 205 27.39 -10.69 45.14
C TYR A 205 26.88 -11.06 46.52
N ASN A 206 27.71 -10.87 47.55
CA ASN A 206 27.31 -10.99 48.95
C ASN A 206 26.98 -9.61 49.51
N GLU A 207 25.68 -9.37 49.75
CA GLU A 207 25.18 -8.07 50.18
C GLU A 207 25.60 -7.67 51.60
N GLU A 208 25.75 -8.64 52.52
CA GLU A 208 26.16 -8.36 53.91
C GLU A 208 27.61 -7.87 54.00
N LYS A 209 28.49 -8.43 53.16
CA LYS A 209 29.91 -8.10 53.12
C LYS A 209 30.24 -7.02 52.10
N ASP A 210 29.31 -6.70 51.21
CA ASP A 210 29.49 -5.77 50.09
C ASP A 210 30.67 -6.17 49.17
N VAL A 211 30.80 -7.47 48.90
CA VAL A 211 31.87 -8.04 48.05
C VAL A 211 31.34 -9.13 47.12
N PHE A 212 32.01 -9.35 46.00
CA PHE A 212 31.78 -10.51 45.13
C PHE A 212 32.62 -11.70 45.60
N LEU A 213 31.96 -12.83 45.86
CA LEU A 213 32.58 -14.09 46.29
C LEU A 213 32.64 -15.06 45.10
N GLN A 214 33.78 -15.73 44.93
CA GLN A 214 33.93 -16.72 43.86
C GLN A 214 33.02 -17.93 44.08
N TYR A 215 32.37 -18.39 43.00
CA TYR A 215 31.49 -19.55 43.03
C TYR A 215 32.33 -20.85 43.14
N LYS A 216 32.30 -21.51 44.30
CA LYS A 216 33.03 -22.76 44.55
C LYS A 216 32.24 -23.94 43.96
N ASN A 217 32.92 -24.87 43.26
CA ASN A 217 32.40 -26.09 42.58
C ASN A 217 32.17 -26.02 41.07
N LEU A 218 32.44 -24.89 40.43
CA LEU A 218 32.58 -24.81 38.98
C LEU A 218 34.02 -25.26 38.66
N GLY A 219 34.21 -26.56 38.41
CA GLY A 219 35.54 -27.18 38.25
C GLY A 219 36.44 -26.36 37.32
N THR A 220 37.55 -25.83 37.85
CA THR A 220 38.45 -24.89 37.13
C THR A 220 39.07 -25.50 35.88
N ASP A 221 39.16 -26.83 35.83
CA ASP A 221 39.76 -27.57 34.71
C ASP A 221 38.81 -27.70 33.49
N ILE A 222 37.49 -27.51 33.67
CA ILE A 222 36.47 -27.63 32.61
C ILE A 222 36.19 -26.27 31.95
N LEU A 223 36.39 -25.16 32.68
CA LEU A 223 35.91 -23.83 32.28
C LEU A 223 36.88 -23.08 31.35
N GLY A 224 38.16 -23.44 31.32
CA GLY A 224 39.17 -22.79 30.46
C GLY A 224 39.35 -21.29 30.72
N SER A 225 40.32 -20.67 30.05
CA SER A 225 40.42 -19.21 29.94
C SER A 225 39.62 -18.75 28.72
N GLY A 226 38.67 -17.82 28.88
CA GLY A 226 37.94 -17.23 27.74
C GLY A 226 36.43 -17.37 27.81
N MET A 227 35.78 -17.04 28.93
CA MET A 227 34.31 -16.98 29.01
C MET A 227 33.81 -15.56 28.72
N PHE A 228 32.68 -15.43 28.02
CA PHE A 228 32.15 -14.13 27.59
C PHE A 228 30.75 -13.83 28.13
N VAL A 229 29.90 -14.84 28.31
CA VAL A 229 28.50 -14.61 28.66
C VAL A 229 27.97 -15.66 29.63
N ILE A 230 27.15 -15.21 30.58
CA ILE A 230 26.32 -16.08 31.42
C ILE A 230 24.84 -15.74 31.19
N HIS A 231 23.97 -16.73 31.31
CA HIS A 231 22.51 -16.53 31.25
C HIS A 231 21.79 -17.63 32.03
N GLU A 232 20.73 -17.29 32.78
CA GLU A 232 19.90 -18.29 33.46
C GLU A 232 18.62 -18.56 32.67
N ASP A 233 18.31 -19.84 32.43
CA ASP A 233 17.06 -20.24 31.79
C ASP A 233 15.92 -20.50 32.80
N GLU A 234 14.75 -20.82 32.27
CA GLU A 234 13.53 -21.10 33.04
C GLU A 234 13.57 -22.40 33.88
N PHE A 235 14.60 -23.23 33.68
CA PHE A 235 14.82 -24.47 34.43
C PHE A 235 15.91 -24.32 35.52
N ASN A 236 16.29 -23.07 35.86
CA ASN A 236 17.37 -22.74 36.80
C ASN A 236 18.73 -23.32 36.38
N ARG A 237 18.98 -23.42 35.07
CA ARG A 237 20.28 -23.79 34.51
C ARG A 237 21.02 -22.52 34.11
N ILE A 238 22.28 -22.40 34.52
CA ILE A 238 23.17 -21.32 34.08
C ILE A 238 23.89 -21.79 32.82
N TRP A 239 23.60 -21.12 31.71
CA TRP A 239 24.30 -21.24 30.45
C TRP A 239 25.54 -20.35 30.48
N ILE A 240 26.69 -20.92 30.14
CA ILE A 240 27.98 -20.25 30.17
C ILE A 240 28.60 -20.40 28.78
N GLY A 241 28.70 -19.28 28.06
CA GLY A 241 29.30 -19.22 26.73
C GLY A 241 30.72 -18.66 26.78
N GLY A 242 31.63 -19.28 26.04
CA GLY A 242 33.02 -18.85 25.94
C GLY A 242 33.70 -19.33 24.66
N GLU A 243 35.02 -19.18 24.60
CA GLU A 243 35.88 -19.68 23.55
C GLU A 243 35.74 -21.21 23.45
N ASN A 244 35.23 -21.69 22.32
CA ASN A 244 35.14 -23.11 21.99
C ASN A 244 34.33 -23.96 22.98
N ALA A 245 33.41 -23.34 23.74
CA ALA A 245 32.54 -24.05 24.66
C ALA A 245 31.21 -23.32 24.89
N LEU A 246 30.15 -24.11 25.01
CA LEU A 246 28.89 -23.74 25.64
C LEU A 246 28.63 -24.77 26.74
N LEU A 247 28.57 -24.31 27.98
CA LEU A 247 28.39 -25.15 29.17
C LEU A 247 27.04 -24.85 29.82
N ILE A 248 26.44 -25.87 30.42
CA ILE A 248 25.20 -25.78 31.17
C ILE A 248 25.49 -26.25 32.59
N TYR A 249 25.41 -25.33 33.55
CA TYR A 249 25.49 -25.64 34.97
C TYR A 249 24.09 -25.76 35.56
N ASN A 250 23.73 -26.95 36.03
CA ASN A 250 22.46 -27.19 36.70
C ASN A 250 22.62 -26.94 38.20
N LYS A 251 22.00 -25.86 38.72
CA LYS A 251 22.08 -25.50 40.14
C LYS A 251 21.54 -26.58 41.06
N ASN A 252 20.53 -27.34 40.63
CA ASN A 252 19.87 -28.35 41.47
C ASN A 252 20.75 -29.59 41.67
N THR A 253 21.48 -30.01 40.64
CA THR A 253 22.34 -31.21 40.69
C THR A 253 23.81 -30.88 40.91
N SER A 254 24.17 -29.59 40.84
CA SER A 254 25.57 -29.12 40.80
C SER A 254 26.40 -29.75 39.69
N ASN A 255 25.76 -30.25 38.62
CA ASN A 255 26.44 -30.84 37.47
C ASN A 255 26.74 -29.79 36.40
N VAL A 256 27.87 -29.95 35.71
CA VAL A 256 28.25 -29.16 34.54
C VAL A 256 28.25 -30.08 33.32
N GLU A 257 27.51 -29.70 32.30
CA GLU A 257 27.41 -30.43 31.04
C GLU A 257 27.90 -29.55 29.89
N SER A 258 28.75 -30.09 29.01
CA SER A 258 29.13 -29.40 27.78
C SER A 258 28.13 -29.69 26.67
N VAL A 259 27.78 -28.68 25.88
CA VAL A 259 26.93 -28.86 24.70
C VAL A 259 27.82 -29.37 23.56
N PRO A 260 27.68 -30.63 23.10
CA PRO A 260 28.66 -31.29 22.23
C PRO A 260 28.93 -30.55 20.90
N MET A 261 27.91 -29.91 20.35
CA MET A 261 28.00 -29.12 19.11
C MET A 261 28.97 -27.92 19.24
N PHE A 262 29.18 -27.43 20.46
CA PHE A 262 30.06 -26.30 20.76
C PHE A 262 31.39 -26.72 21.38
N SER A 263 31.60 -27.99 21.76
CA SER A 263 32.83 -28.47 22.41
C SER A 263 33.88 -28.94 21.39
N HIS A 264 35.07 -28.34 21.35
CA HIS A 264 36.19 -28.80 20.48
C HIS A 264 37.50 -29.01 21.26
N ALA A 265 38.15 -30.15 21.04
CA ALA A 265 39.50 -30.45 21.51
C ALA A 265 40.50 -30.45 20.33
N GLY A 266 41.29 -29.39 20.20
CA GLY A 266 42.65 -29.49 19.63
C GLY A 266 43.02 -28.68 18.37
N LYS A 267 44.17 -27.99 18.52
CA LYS A 267 45.19 -27.55 17.53
C LYS A 267 44.95 -26.30 16.66
N PHE A 268 45.50 -25.19 17.17
CA PHE A 268 46.09 -24.03 16.50
C PHE A 268 45.59 -23.61 15.11
N GLY A 269 44.98 -22.42 15.09
CA GLY A 269 44.82 -21.56 13.93
C GLY A 269 43.70 -20.55 14.21
N PHE A 270 44.07 -19.37 14.70
CA PHE A 270 43.24 -18.17 14.94
C PHE A 270 41.90 -18.19 14.20
N PHE A 271 40.79 -18.45 14.89
CA PHE A 271 39.38 -18.04 14.69
C PHE A 271 38.52 -19.01 15.51
N THR A 272 37.94 -18.51 16.61
CA THR A 272 37.28 -19.27 17.68
C THR A 272 35.76 -19.26 17.49
N ARG A 273 35.13 -20.44 17.43
CA ARG A 273 33.65 -20.63 17.50
C ARG A 273 33.08 -20.29 18.88
N GLY A 274 33.30 -19.06 19.34
CA GLY A 274 32.93 -18.59 20.67
C GLY A 274 31.47 -18.16 20.73
N VAL A 275 30.78 -18.55 21.80
CA VAL A 275 29.44 -18.02 22.13
C VAL A 275 29.61 -16.67 22.81
N TYR A 276 29.10 -15.61 22.18
CA TYR A 276 29.34 -14.22 22.59
C TYR A 276 28.13 -13.62 23.32
N LYS A 277 26.90 -13.98 22.92
CA LYS A 277 25.67 -13.50 23.55
C LYS A 277 24.62 -14.60 23.59
N ILE A 278 23.83 -14.64 24.66
CA ILE A 278 22.67 -15.51 24.82
C ILE A 278 21.47 -14.64 25.20
N LEU A 279 20.34 -14.81 24.51
CA LEU A 279 19.09 -14.09 24.73
C LEU A 279 17.94 -15.10 24.82
N LYS A 280 17.23 -15.12 25.95
CA LYS A 280 15.93 -15.81 26.05
C LYS A 280 14.84 -14.94 25.46
N ASP A 281 14.08 -15.48 24.51
CA ASP A 281 12.90 -14.80 23.97
C ASP A 281 11.64 -15.04 24.82
N LYS A 282 10.60 -14.24 24.60
CA LYS A 282 9.28 -14.35 25.24
C LYS A 282 8.59 -15.72 25.06
N THR A 283 9.02 -16.52 24.09
CA THR A 283 8.47 -17.87 23.84
C THR A 283 9.24 -18.98 24.56
N GLY A 284 10.31 -18.65 25.27
CA GLY A 284 11.17 -19.61 25.99
C GLY A 284 12.35 -20.12 25.18
N PHE A 285 12.49 -19.76 23.89
CA PHE A 285 13.63 -20.19 23.10
C PHE A 285 14.87 -19.35 23.45
N LEU A 286 16.05 -19.98 23.39
CA LEU A 286 17.32 -19.30 23.55
C LEU A 286 17.93 -18.98 22.18
N TRP A 287 18.19 -17.71 21.93
CA TRP A 287 18.96 -17.23 20.79
C TRP A 287 20.43 -17.12 21.21
N ILE A 288 21.31 -17.80 20.47
CA ILE A 288 22.72 -17.95 20.80
C ILE A 288 23.53 -17.35 19.66
N ALA A 289 24.19 -16.23 19.93
CA ALA A 289 25.07 -15.53 19.01
C ALA A 289 26.49 -16.07 19.12
N THR A 290 27.10 -16.31 17.96
CA THR A 290 28.50 -16.74 17.85
C THR A 290 29.30 -15.77 16.99
N LEU A 291 30.61 -15.73 17.22
CA LEU A 291 31.53 -14.92 16.42
C LEU A 291 31.72 -15.49 15.00
N ASP A 292 31.81 -16.81 14.83
CA ASP A 292 32.19 -17.40 13.54
C ASP A 292 31.11 -18.29 12.90
N ASP A 293 30.18 -18.86 13.69
CA ASP A 293 29.19 -19.83 13.19
C ASP A 293 27.80 -19.24 12.91
N GLY A 294 27.64 -17.94 13.15
CA GLY A 294 26.39 -17.20 12.97
C GLY A 294 25.45 -17.32 14.17
N LEU A 295 24.15 -17.45 13.90
CA LEU A 295 23.08 -17.47 14.89
C LEU A 295 22.52 -18.89 15.07
N PHE A 296 22.22 -19.24 16.31
CA PHE A 296 21.49 -20.46 16.66
C PHE A 296 20.24 -20.09 17.46
N ARG A 297 19.20 -20.91 17.33
CA ARG A 297 18.00 -20.88 18.16
C ARG A 297 17.83 -22.25 18.81
N TYR A 298 17.63 -22.27 20.12
CA TYR A 298 17.51 -23.48 20.91
C TYR A 298 16.15 -23.54 21.60
N ASN A 299 15.49 -24.68 21.48
CA ASN A 299 14.26 -24.98 22.20
C ASN A 299 14.61 -25.79 23.47
N PRO A 300 14.44 -25.23 24.67
CA PRO A 300 14.78 -25.95 25.90
C PRO A 300 13.81 -27.09 26.24
N VAL A 301 12.62 -27.14 25.62
CA VAL A 301 11.59 -28.14 25.90
C VAL A 301 11.89 -29.49 25.22
N ASP A 302 12.29 -29.46 23.95
CA ASP A 302 12.62 -30.67 23.17
C ASP A 302 14.14 -30.87 22.98
N ASN A 303 14.95 -29.95 23.51
CA ASN A 303 16.41 -29.93 23.45
C ASN A 303 16.98 -29.83 22.01
N ASN A 304 16.28 -29.15 21.11
CA ASN A 304 16.67 -29.03 19.71
C ASN A 304 17.36 -27.70 19.39
N PHE A 305 18.38 -27.74 18.52
CA PHE A 305 19.09 -26.56 18.00
C PHE A 305 18.79 -26.37 16.51
N PHE A 306 18.40 -25.15 16.15
CA PHE A 306 18.28 -24.69 14.78
C PHE A 306 19.41 -23.70 14.47
N ARG A 307 20.15 -23.94 13.39
CA ARG A 307 21.20 -23.04 12.91
C ARG A 307 20.69 -22.25 11.71
N PHE A 308 20.83 -20.92 11.75
CA PHE A 308 20.53 -20.08 10.60
C PHE A 308 21.67 -20.18 9.55
N SER A 309 21.31 -20.43 8.29
CA SER A 309 22.29 -20.50 7.18
C SER A 309 22.77 -19.09 6.80
N TYR A 310 24.04 -18.94 6.44
CA TYR A 310 24.66 -17.66 6.05
C TYR A 310 25.00 -17.58 4.54
N THR A 311 24.42 -18.46 3.73
CA THR A 311 24.70 -18.51 2.28
C THR A 311 24.03 -17.37 1.50
N ALA A 312 24.80 -16.75 0.60
CA ALA A 312 24.44 -15.54 -0.14
C ALA A 312 23.18 -15.66 -1.04
N ASP A 313 22.77 -16.88 -1.41
CA ASP A 313 21.72 -17.15 -2.40
C ASP A 313 20.28 -17.06 -1.85
N SER A 314 20.11 -16.82 -0.55
CA SER A 314 18.78 -16.79 0.08
C SER A 314 18.46 -15.39 0.60
N LYS A 315 17.38 -14.78 0.09
CA LYS A 315 16.89 -13.46 0.52
C LYS A 315 16.45 -13.40 2.00
N ASN A 316 16.35 -14.56 2.66
CA ASN A 316 15.71 -14.75 3.96
C ASN A 316 16.72 -15.17 5.05
N ASN A 317 18.00 -14.85 4.90
CA ASN A 317 19.05 -15.29 5.83
C ASN A 317 20.01 -14.15 6.21
N ILE A 318 20.63 -14.28 7.38
CA ILE A 318 21.70 -13.39 7.85
C ILE A 318 22.94 -13.64 6.98
N LYS A 319 23.50 -12.58 6.38
CA LYS A 319 24.65 -12.69 5.46
C LYS A 319 26.01 -12.57 6.15
N SER A 320 26.00 -12.26 7.44
CA SER A 320 27.18 -12.04 8.28
C SER A 320 27.42 -13.15 9.29
N THR A 321 28.70 -13.38 9.58
CA THR A 321 29.16 -13.92 10.86
C THR A 321 29.53 -12.75 11.79
N GLY A 322 29.89 -13.01 13.05
CA GLY A 322 30.32 -11.96 13.97
C GLY A 322 29.16 -11.24 14.64
N ILE A 323 28.27 -11.98 15.30
CA ILE A 323 27.12 -11.40 16.01
C ILE A 323 27.58 -10.96 17.40
N LEU A 324 27.49 -9.65 17.66
CA LEU A 324 28.00 -9.01 18.87
C LEU A 324 26.90 -8.74 19.91
N SER A 325 25.68 -8.48 19.45
CA SER A 325 24.57 -8.16 20.35
C SER A 325 23.26 -8.79 19.89
N LEU A 326 22.44 -9.14 20.87
CA LEU A 326 21.09 -9.66 20.70
C LEU A 326 20.16 -8.89 21.64
N TYR A 327 19.00 -8.50 21.15
CA TYR A 327 17.97 -7.85 21.96
C TYR A 327 16.57 -8.21 21.47
N GLN A 328 15.62 -8.44 22.38
CA GLN A 328 14.21 -8.59 22.02
C GLN A 328 13.45 -7.33 22.42
N ASP A 329 12.77 -6.72 21.46
CA ASP A 329 11.94 -5.54 21.74
C ASP A 329 10.61 -5.89 22.42
N SER A 330 9.92 -4.84 22.88
CA SER A 330 8.64 -4.90 23.58
C SER A 330 7.53 -5.52 22.72
N PHE A 331 7.67 -5.51 21.39
CA PHE A 331 6.73 -6.12 20.43
C PHE A 331 7.10 -7.58 20.06
N GLY A 332 8.25 -8.07 20.52
CA GLY A 332 8.71 -9.44 20.34
C GLY A 332 9.67 -9.68 19.17
N ASN A 333 10.05 -8.64 18.42
CA ASN A 333 11.05 -8.78 17.36
C ASN A 333 12.44 -8.98 17.97
N ILE A 334 13.28 -9.76 17.29
CA ILE A 334 14.67 -10.00 17.67
C ILE A 334 15.57 -9.12 16.81
N TRP A 335 16.39 -8.32 17.48
CA TRP A 335 17.39 -7.44 16.91
C TRP A 335 18.78 -8.04 17.12
N ILE A 336 19.56 -8.07 16.04
CA ILE A 336 20.82 -8.79 15.94
C ILE A 336 21.88 -7.81 15.43
N GLY A 337 22.77 -7.39 16.32
CA GLY A 337 23.87 -6.52 15.98
C GLY A 337 25.08 -7.31 15.50
N THR A 338 25.66 -6.91 14.39
CA THR A 338 26.80 -7.60 13.77
C THR A 338 28.06 -6.73 13.81
N MET A 339 29.20 -7.36 13.53
CA MET A 339 30.49 -6.66 13.46
C MET A 339 30.66 -5.86 12.16
N LEU A 340 30.14 -6.36 11.03
CA LEU A 340 30.45 -5.84 9.69
C LEU A 340 29.23 -5.48 8.83
N ASP A 341 28.04 -6.01 9.12
CA ASP A 341 26.85 -5.85 8.27
C ASP A 341 25.76 -4.98 8.93
N GLY A 342 26.06 -4.29 10.03
CA GLY A 342 25.10 -3.45 10.72
C GLY A 342 24.15 -4.25 11.59
N LEU A 343 22.87 -3.92 11.48
CA LEU A 343 21.80 -4.42 12.33
C LEU A 343 20.83 -5.27 11.52
N TYR A 344 20.51 -6.46 12.02
CA TYR A 344 19.42 -7.26 11.51
C TYR A 344 18.22 -7.22 12.46
N LYS A 345 17.02 -7.33 11.88
CA LYS A 345 15.76 -7.51 12.59
C LYS A 345 15.06 -8.73 12.03
N VAL A 346 14.53 -9.57 12.92
CA VAL A 346 13.59 -10.64 12.57
C VAL A 346 12.36 -10.53 13.45
N ASP A 347 11.18 -10.61 12.85
CA ASP A 347 9.93 -10.80 13.58
C ASP A 347 9.62 -12.30 13.58
N PRO A 348 9.72 -13.01 14.73
CA PRO A 348 9.41 -14.42 14.79
C PRO A 348 7.96 -14.77 14.43
N ASN A 349 7.05 -13.79 14.51
CA ASN A 349 5.64 -13.96 14.15
C ASN A 349 5.37 -13.63 12.66
N LYS A 350 6.33 -13.02 11.95
CA LYS A 350 6.17 -12.69 10.53
C LYS A 350 6.43 -13.95 9.68
N GLN A 351 5.36 -14.58 9.23
CA GLN A 351 5.48 -15.67 8.26
C GLN A 351 5.86 -15.14 6.86
N PRO A 352 6.88 -15.71 6.20
CA PRO A 352 7.26 -15.31 4.84
C PRO A 352 6.20 -15.74 3.83
N MET A 353 5.98 -14.87 2.83
CA MET A 353 5.29 -15.29 1.62
C MET A 353 6.28 -16.02 0.72
N ASN A 354 6.09 -17.33 0.59
CA ASN A 354 6.93 -18.14 -0.27
C ASN A 354 6.39 -18.07 -1.70
N VAL A 355 7.29 -18.19 -2.68
CA VAL A 355 6.95 -18.21 -4.11
C VAL A 355 7.41 -19.51 -4.74
N ILE A 356 6.49 -20.17 -5.44
CA ILE A 356 6.80 -21.28 -6.34
C ILE A 356 6.69 -20.75 -7.77
N ARG A 357 7.79 -20.85 -8.52
CA ARG A 357 7.85 -20.42 -9.93
C ARG A 357 7.75 -21.61 -10.86
N ILE A 358 7.25 -21.34 -12.06
CA ILE A 358 7.36 -22.30 -13.16
C ILE A 358 8.84 -22.56 -13.43
N PRO A 359 9.28 -23.83 -13.53
CA PRO A 359 10.65 -24.17 -13.87
C PRO A 359 11.09 -23.51 -15.18
N GLU A 360 12.30 -22.95 -15.23
CA GLU A 360 12.81 -22.19 -16.39
C GLU A 360 12.79 -22.99 -17.70
N ASN A 361 12.94 -24.32 -17.63
CA ASN A 361 12.86 -25.21 -18.80
C ASN A 361 11.44 -25.37 -19.38
N LEU A 362 10.40 -24.95 -18.65
CA LEU A 362 9.01 -24.98 -19.10
C LEU A 362 8.46 -23.59 -19.42
N LYS A 363 9.12 -22.54 -18.95
CA LYS A 363 8.68 -21.16 -19.05
C LYS A 363 8.73 -20.66 -20.50
N THR A 364 7.72 -19.89 -20.92
CA THR A 364 7.66 -19.32 -22.28
C THR A 364 7.87 -17.81 -22.30
N ASN A 365 7.93 -17.16 -21.13
CA ASN A 365 7.96 -15.71 -20.95
C ASN A 365 6.84 -14.99 -21.72
N SER A 366 5.64 -15.58 -21.69
CA SER A 366 4.46 -15.07 -22.39
C SER A 366 3.21 -15.19 -21.50
N PRO A 367 2.06 -14.60 -21.88
CA PRO A 367 0.81 -14.77 -21.13
C PRO A 367 0.38 -16.24 -20.90
N LYS A 368 0.95 -17.20 -21.64
CA LYS A 368 0.72 -18.65 -21.45
C LYS A 368 1.28 -19.19 -20.13
N ASP A 369 2.22 -18.48 -19.51
CA ASP A 369 2.84 -18.87 -18.24
C ASP A 369 1.94 -18.57 -17.04
N LYS A 370 0.89 -17.76 -17.22
CA LYS A 370 -0.01 -17.37 -16.14
C LYS A 370 -0.60 -18.61 -15.45
N ILE A 371 -0.46 -18.67 -14.12
CA ILE A 371 -1.11 -19.70 -13.30
C ILE A 371 -2.59 -19.35 -13.17
N THR A 372 -3.45 -20.25 -13.60
CA THR A 372 -4.90 -20.04 -13.71
C THR A 372 -5.70 -20.96 -12.80
N ALA A 373 -5.10 -22.03 -12.30
CA ALA A 373 -5.68 -22.91 -11.30
C ALA A 373 -4.58 -23.51 -10.41
N VAL A 374 -4.90 -23.75 -9.14
CA VAL A 374 -3.98 -24.37 -8.17
C VAL A 374 -4.76 -25.34 -7.28
N ALA A 375 -4.12 -26.45 -6.92
CA ALA A 375 -4.61 -27.43 -5.96
C ALA A 375 -3.45 -28.14 -5.28
N LYS A 376 -3.69 -28.73 -4.10
CA LYS A 376 -2.68 -29.52 -3.37
C LYS A 376 -3.27 -30.83 -2.89
N THR A 377 -2.48 -31.90 -2.92
CA THR A 377 -2.84 -33.22 -2.39
C THR A 377 -2.27 -33.41 -0.99
N GLU A 378 -3.11 -33.84 -0.05
CA GLU A 378 -2.74 -33.92 1.36
C GLU A 378 -1.81 -35.12 1.68
N ASN A 379 -1.99 -36.26 1.01
CA ASN A 379 -1.28 -37.50 1.37
C ASN A 379 0.18 -37.57 0.92
N ASP A 380 0.56 -36.85 -0.14
CA ASP A 380 1.89 -36.93 -0.75
C ASP A 380 2.51 -35.55 -1.04
N ASN A 381 1.89 -34.49 -0.53
CA ASN A 381 2.37 -33.12 -0.55
C ASN A 381 2.67 -32.59 -1.97
N ASN A 382 2.01 -33.10 -3.01
CA ASN A 382 2.20 -32.58 -4.36
C ASN A 382 1.36 -31.32 -4.58
N LEU A 383 2.01 -30.29 -5.13
CA LEU A 383 1.35 -29.10 -5.63
C LEU A 383 1.01 -29.30 -7.10
N ILE A 384 -0.22 -29.01 -7.46
CA ILE A 384 -0.78 -29.16 -8.80
C ILE A 384 -1.20 -27.77 -9.27
N PHE A 385 -0.76 -27.37 -10.46
CA PHE A 385 -1.17 -26.09 -11.01
C PHE A 385 -1.37 -26.14 -12.51
N GLY A 386 -2.46 -25.49 -12.92
CA GLY A 386 -2.82 -25.28 -14.30
C GLY A 386 -2.32 -23.94 -14.79
N THR A 387 -2.00 -23.88 -16.08
CA THR A 387 -1.51 -22.67 -16.74
C THR A 387 -2.43 -22.27 -17.88
N ALA A 388 -2.31 -21.02 -18.33
CA ALA A 388 -3.05 -20.51 -19.47
C ALA A 388 -2.63 -21.15 -20.82
N GLY A 389 -1.48 -21.82 -20.90
CA GLY A 389 -1.08 -22.48 -22.16
C GLY A 389 0.07 -23.48 -22.12
N ILE A 390 0.68 -23.78 -20.97
CA ILE A 390 1.71 -24.82 -20.85
C ILE A 390 1.10 -26.20 -20.60
N GLY A 391 -0.09 -26.26 -19.98
CA GLY A 391 -0.73 -27.48 -19.50
C GLY A 391 -0.78 -27.59 -17.98
N LEU A 392 -0.84 -28.83 -17.48
CA LEU A 392 -0.92 -29.15 -16.05
C LEU A 392 0.47 -29.52 -15.54
N ILE A 393 0.89 -28.90 -14.46
CA ILE A 393 2.16 -29.19 -13.79
C ILE A 393 1.87 -29.77 -12.40
N ILE A 394 2.55 -30.87 -12.08
CA ILE A 394 2.55 -31.47 -10.74
C ILE A 394 3.98 -31.40 -10.23
N GLN A 395 4.18 -30.76 -9.09
CA GLN A 395 5.49 -30.58 -8.48
C GLN A 395 5.44 -30.98 -7.01
N ASN A 396 6.41 -31.78 -6.58
CA ASN A 396 6.64 -32.00 -5.15
C ASN A 396 7.55 -30.88 -4.62
N PRO A 397 7.11 -30.04 -3.67
CA PRO A 397 7.91 -28.92 -3.16
C PRO A 397 9.21 -29.36 -2.46
N GLN A 398 9.22 -30.56 -1.87
CA GLN A 398 10.36 -31.08 -1.10
C GLN A 398 11.42 -31.71 -2.01
N THR A 399 11.02 -32.64 -2.88
CA THR A 399 11.96 -33.35 -3.78
C THR A 399 12.26 -32.57 -5.05
N LYS A 400 11.47 -31.54 -5.36
CA LYS A 400 11.45 -30.81 -6.63
C LYS A 400 11.15 -31.69 -7.85
N ALA A 401 10.68 -32.93 -7.64
CA ALA A 401 10.22 -33.81 -8.72
C ALA A 401 9.04 -33.16 -9.45
N LEU A 402 9.05 -33.27 -10.79
CA LEU A 402 8.17 -32.51 -11.67
C LEU A 402 7.57 -33.42 -12.75
N LEU A 403 6.25 -33.34 -12.94
CA LEU A 403 5.52 -33.92 -14.06
C LEU A 403 4.76 -32.82 -14.79
N ASN A 404 4.75 -32.88 -16.12
CA ASN A 404 4.04 -31.93 -16.97
C ASN A 404 3.16 -32.70 -17.97
N TYR A 405 1.85 -32.51 -17.88
CA TYR A 405 0.87 -33.07 -18.80
C TYR A 405 0.45 -32.00 -19.80
N LYS A 406 0.47 -32.37 -21.09
CA LYS A 406 0.13 -31.48 -22.20
C LYS A 406 -0.94 -32.11 -23.09
N SER A 407 -1.57 -31.28 -23.91
CA SER A 407 -2.46 -31.72 -24.97
C SER A 407 -1.69 -32.44 -26.07
N GLY A 408 -2.28 -33.50 -26.61
CA GLY A 408 -1.65 -34.38 -27.58
C GLY A 408 -2.62 -35.46 -28.05
N THR A 409 -2.12 -36.45 -28.79
CA THR A 409 -2.93 -37.52 -29.37
C THR A 409 -2.91 -38.82 -28.56
N SER A 410 -2.15 -38.89 -27.47
CA SER A 410 -2.08 -40.09 -26.62
C SER A 410 -3.28 -40.18 -25.68
N ALA A 411 -3.60 -41.40 -25.22
CA ALA A 411 -4.60 -41.63 -24.17
C ALA A 411 -4.21 -41.04 -22.78
N SER A 412 -2.99 -40.52 -22.66
CA SER A 412 -2.46 -39.84 -21.48
C SER A 412 -2.31 -38.33 -21.68
N SER A 413 -2.86 -37.79 -22.78
CA SER A 413 -2.80 -36.36 -23.10
C SER A 413 -4.04 -35.62 -22.58
N LEU A 414 -3.86 -34.35 -22.22
CA LEU A 414 -4.96 -33.46 -21.88
C LEU A 414 -5.80 -33.11 -23.12
N SER A 415 -7.07 -32.74 -22.91
CA SER A 415 -7.91 -32.15 -23.95
C SER A 415 -7.37 -30.79 -24.41
N SER A 416 -6.82 -29.99 -23.49
CA SER A 416 -6.23 -28.66 -23.76
C SER A 416 -5.09 -28.33 -22.81
N ASN A 417 -4.22 -27.41 -23.26
CA ASN A 417 -3.18 -26.81 -22.42
C ASN A 417 -3.67 -25.58 -21.63
N ASN A 418 -4.84 -25.03 -21.98
CA ASN A 418 -5.41 -23.86 -21.34
C ASN A 418 -6.35 -24.32 -20.22
N ILE A 419 -5.79 -24.42 -19.02
CA ILE A 419 -6.49 -24.93 -17.83
C ILE A 419 -7.10 -23.75 -17.10
N SER A 420 -8.35 -23.87 -16.66
CA SER A 420 -9.09 -22.79 -15.98
C SER A 420 -9.44 -23.12 -14.53
N SER A 421 -9.58 -24.40 -14.20
CA SER A 421 -9.96 -24.84 -12.86
C SER A 421 -9.43 -26.25 -12.55
N LEU A 422 -9.20 -26.50 -11.26
CA LEU A 422 -8.77 -27.79 -10.72
C LEU A 422 -9.57 -28.10 -9.45
N THR A 423 -9.93 -29.37 -9.27
CA THR A 423 -10.37 -29.89 -7.98
C THR A 423 -9.82 -31.29 -7.76
N VAL A 424 -9.61 -31.65 -6.51
CA VAL A 424 -9.06 -32.95 -6.09
C VAL A 424 -10.19 -33.78 -5.47
N ASP A 425 -10.27 -35.06 -5.83
CA ASP A 425 -11.23 -35.99 -5.22
C ASP A 425 -10.67 -36.67 -3.96
N GLU A 426 -11.52 -37.41 -3.24
CA GLU A 426 -11.13 -38.13 -2.01
C GLU A 426 -10.01 -39.16 -2.22
N ASN A 427 -9.79 -39.62 -3.46
CA ASN A 427 -8.72 -40.54 -3.83
C ASN A 427 -7.42 -39.83 -4.27
N ASN A 428 -7.35 -38.51 -4.10
CA ASN A 428 -6.31 -37.63 -4.61
C ASN A 428 -6.18 -37.62 -6.14
N ASN A 429 -7.19 -37.99 -6.91
CA ASN A 429 -7.20 -37.81 -8.36
C ASN A 429 -7.64 -36.39 -8.71
N ILE A 430 -7.34 -35.96 -9.95
CA ILE A 430 -7.49 -34.55 -10.35
C ILE A 430 -8.56 -34.43 -11.42
N TRP A 431 -9.55 -33.57 -11.17
CA TRP A 431 -10.48 -33.08 -12.18
C TRP A 431 -9.98 -31.74 -12.73
N ILE A 432 -9.98 -31.62 -14.05
CA ILE A 432 -9.32 -30.53 -14.78
C ILE A 432 -10.32 -29.89 -15.73
N GLY A 433 -10.62 -28.62 -15.50
CA GLY A 433 -11.46 -27.81 -16.38
C GLY A 433 -10.61 -27.06 -17.39
N SER A 434 -11.01 -27.07 -18.66
CA SER A 434 -10.32 -26.36 -19.73
C SER A 434 -11.29 -25.66 -20.70
N ASP A 435 -10.72 -24.97 -21.70
CA ASP A 435 -11.45 -24.43 -22.85
C ASP A 435 -11.90 -25.50 -23.87
N LYS A 436 -11.61 -26.79 -23.63
CA LYS A 436 -12.06 -27.91 -24.47
C LYS A 436 -12.84 -28.97 -23.72
N GLY A 437 -13.12 -28.81 -22.44
CA GLY A 437 -13.91 -29.78 -21.69
C GLY A 437 -13.36 -30.08 -20.30
N LEU A 438 -13.79 -31.23 -19.80
CA LEU A 438 -13.44 -31.76 -18.49
C LEU A 438 -12.53 -32.98 -18.67
N ASP A 439 -11.37 -32.96 -18.06
CA ASP A 439 -10.48 -34.12 -17.99
C ASP A 439 -10.41 -34.67 -16.55
N TYR A 440 -10.26 -35.98 -16.43
CA TYR A 440 -10.01 -36.68 -15.18
C TYR A 440 -8.67 -37.40 -15.25
N LEU A 441 -7.74 -37.04 -14.38
CA LEU A 441 -6.42 -37.66 -14.27
C LEU A 441 -6.41 -38.61 -13.07
N ASN A 442 -6.32 -39.91 -13.36
CA ASN A 442 -6.00 -40.90 -12.35
C ASN A 442 -4.51 -40.82 -12.03
N ARG A 443 -4.16 -40.38 -10.82
CA ARG A 443 -2.76 -40.12 -10.45
C ARG A 443 -1.92 -41.39 -10.27
N LYS A 444 -2.55 -42.54 -9.97
CA LYS A 444 -1.85 -43.82 -9.81
C LYS A 444 -1.46 -44.42 -11.15
N SER A 445 -2.34 -44.38 -12.14
CA SER A 445 -2.09 -44.94 -13.48
C SER A 445 -1.51 -43.93 -14.47
N GLY A 446 -1.67 -42.63 -14.22
CA GLY A 446 -1.31 -41.56 -15.16
C GLY A 446 -2.25 -41.45 -16.36
N THR A 447 -3.39 -42.13 -16.35
CA THR A 447 -4.36 -42.14 -17.46
C THR A 447 -5.30 -40.94 -17.38
N ILE A 448 -5.61 -40.34 -18.52
CA ILE A 448 -6.53 -39.21 -18.63
C ILE A 448 -7.82 -39.65 -19.33
N THR A 449 -8.97 -39.32 -18.74
CA THR A 449 -10.28 -39.55 -19.33
C THR A 449 -10.97 -38.21 -19.56
N SER A 450 -11.33 -37.93 -20.82
CA SER A 450 -11.95 -36.67 -21.21
C SER A 450 -13.46 -36.81 -21.39
N TYR A 451 -14.21 -35.89 -20.79
CA TYR A 451 -15.66 -35.76 -20.84
C TYR A 451 -16.08 -34.50 -21.61
N PHE A 452 -17.35 -34.41 -21.97
CA PHE A 452 -17.96 -33.28 -22.70
C PHE A 452 -17.40 -32.99 -24.11
N LYS A 453 -16.77 -33.97 -24.78
CA LYS A 453 -16.28 -33.79 -26.16
C LYS A 453 -17.37 -33.36 -27.15
N ASP A 454 -18.58 -33.92 -27.02
CA ASP A 454 -19.72 -33.60 -27.89
C ASP A 454 -20.30 -32.21 -27.64
N ALA A 455 -20.08 -31.64 -26.45
CA ALA A 455 -20.55 -30.29 -26.13
C ALA A 455 -19.84 -29.24 -26.98
N ILE A 456 -18.56 -29.44 -27.32
CA ILE A 456 -17.78 -28.51 -28.15
C ILE A 456 -18.44 -28.31 -29.52
N ASN A 457 -19.02 -29.36 -30.11
CA ASN A 457 -19.70 -29.28 -31.41
C ASN A 457 -21.08 -28.63 -31.32
N LYS A 458 -21.72 -28.66 -30.15
CA LYS A 458 -23.05 -28.08 -29.91
C LYS A 458 -23.01 -26.59 -29.57
N TYR A 459 -21.88 -26.09 -29.06
CA TYR A 459 -21.75 -24.72 -28.56
C TYR A 459 -20.52 -24.00 -29.13
N VAL A 460 -20.72 -22.77 -29.60
CA VAL A 460 -19.62 -21.89 -29.98
C VAL A 460 -18.90 -21.39 -28.71
N ARG A 461 -17.59 -21.69 -28.57
CA ARG A 461 -16.73 -21.25 -27.45
C ARG A 461 -17.15 -21.80 -26.06
N PHE A 462 -17.39 -23.11 -25.97
CA PHE A 462 -17.54 -23.80 -24.68
C PHE A 462 -16.24 -23.70 -23.86
N SER A 463 -16.34 -23.37 -22.57
CA SER A 463 -15.20 -23.35 -21.65
C SER A 463 -15.68 -23.56 -20.23
N ILE A 464 -15.03 -24.48 -19.51
CA ILE A 464 -15.22 -24.65 -18.07
C ILE A 464 -14.48 -23.51 -17.35
N ARG A 465 -15.06 -22.96 -16.29
CA ARG A 465 -14.52 -21.83 -15.53
C ARG A 465 -14.21 -22.17 -14.08
N ASP A 466 -15.03 -23.02 -13.46
CA ASP A 466 -14.84 -23.44 -12.08
C ASP A 466 -15.37 -24.87 -11.88
N LEU A 467 -14.76 -25.59 -10.95
CA LEU A 467 -15.08 -26.97 -10.60
C LEU A 467 -15.15 -27.08 -9.07
N LYS A 468 -16.20 -27.71 -8.56
CA LYS A 468 -16.34 -28.02 -7.13
C LYS A 468 -16.89 -29.42 -6.96
N ILE A 469 -16.28 -30.19 -6.05
CA ILE A 469 -16.76 -31.51 -5.68
C ILE A 469 -17.33 -31.45 -4.27
N ASP A 470 -18.46 -32.12 -4.04
CA ASP A 470 -19.01 -32.28 -2.69
C ASP A 470 -18.60 -33.61 -2.04
N TYR A 471 -18.95 -33.78 -0.77
CA TYR A 471 -18.70 -35.01 -0.01
C TYR A 471 -19.44 -36.25 -0.54
N ALA A 472 -20.44 -36.08 -1.43
CA ALA A 472 -21.11 -37.20 -2.10
C ALA A 472 -20.39 -37.63 -3.39
N GLY A 473 -19.35 -36.90 -3.79
CA GLY A 473 -18.61 -37.09 -5.04
C GLY A 473 -19.34 -36.55 -6.28
N ARG A 474 -20.33 -35.66 -6.11
CA ARG A 474 -20.97 -34.95 -7.22
C ARG A 474 -20.05 -33.82 -7.65
N LEU A 475 -19.79 -33.72 -8.95
CA LEU A 475 -18.96 -32.68 -9.52
C LEU A 475 -19.84 -31.59 -10.12
N PHE A 476 -19.81 -30.41 -9.51
CA PHE A 476 -20.44 -29.21 -10.03
C PHE A 476 -19.50 -28.54 -11.02
N VAL A 477 -20.02 -28.22 -12.20
CA VAL A 477 -19.25 -27.71 -13.34
C VAL A 477 -19.82 -26.37 -13.76
N ALA A 478 -19.10 -25.28 -13.48
CA ALA A 478 -19.43 -23.96 -14.01
C ALA A 478 -18.76 -23.76 -15.38
N SER A 479 -19.51 -23.30 -16.36
CA SER A 479 -19.06 -23.12 -17.74
C SER A 479 -19.66 -21.87 -18.38
N SER A 480 -19.17 -21.53 -19.57
CA SER A 480 -19.74 -20.46 -20.41
C SER A 480 -21.20 -20.69 -20.83
N GLN A 481 -21.79 -21.86 -20.53
CA GLN A 481 -23.15 -22.23 -20.89
C GLN A 481 -24.08 -22.46 -19.69
N GLY A 482 -23.51 -22.55 -18.49
CA GLY A 482 -24.27 -23.13 -17.40
C GLY A 482 -23.48 -23.56 -16.21
N VAL A 483 -24.23 -23.86 -15.15
CA VAL A 483 -23.83 -24.79 -14.13
C VAL A 483 -24.49 -26.14 -14.41
N ASP A 484 -23.68 -27.19 -14.53
CA ASP A 484 -24.16 -28.56 -14.64
C ASP A 484 -23.67 -29.39 -13.45
N ILE A 485 -24.36 -30.50 -13.14
CA ILE A 485 -23.95 -31.44 -12.09
C ILE A 485 -23.61 -32.78 -12.75
N PHE A 486 -22.34 -33.15 -12.72
CA PHE A 486 -21.84 -34.43 -13.19
C PHE A 486 -21.78 -35.44 -12.05
N TYR A 487 -22.21 -36.67 -12.30
CA TYR A 487 -22.20 -37.79 -11.39
C TYR A 487 -21.19 -38.83 -11.89
N PRO A 488 -19.90 -38.73 -11.50
CA PRO A 488 -18.83 -39.52 -12.11
C PRO A 488 -19.05 -41.04 -12.03
N LYS A 489 -19.62 -41.52 -10.91
CA LYS A 489 -19.89 -42.95 -10.70
C LYS A 489 -20.97 -43.51 -11.63
N GLN A 490 -21.83 -42.64 -12.18
CA GLN A 490 -22.96 -43.01 -13.03
C GLN A 490 -22.75 -42.60 -14.49
N ASP A 491 -21.68 -41.86 -14.78
CA ASP A 491 -21.45 -41.16 -16.06
C ASP A 491 -22.68 -40.36 -16.51
N PHE A 492 -23.33 -39.68 -15.56
CA PHE A 492 -24.59 -38.98 -15.76
C PHE A 492 -24.41 -37.47 -15.57
N LEU A 493 -24.92 -36.68 -16.51
CA LEU A 493 -24.93 -35.22 -16.45
C LEU A 493 -26.36 -34.72 -16.20
N LYS A 494 -26.58 -34.10 -15.04
CA LYS A 494 -27.81 -33.35 -14.76
C LYS A 494 -27.61 -31.89 -15.14
N LYS A 495 -28.32 -31.44 -16.18
CA LYS A 495 -28.35 -30.03 -16.57
C LYS A 495 -29.20 -29.22 -15.62
N ILE A 496 -28.71 -28.04 -15.22
CA ILE A 496 -29.54 -27.05 -14.52
C ILE A 496 -30.34 -26.27 -15.59
N PRO A 497 -31.67 -26.11 -15.44
CA PRO A 497 -32.49 -25.40 -16.42
C PRO A 497 -32.05 -23.95 -16.63
N SER A 498 -31.82 -23.57 -17.89
CA SER A 498 -31.37 -22.23 -18.31
C SER A 498 -32.13 -21.75 -19.55
N LEU A 499 -32.11 -20.44 -19.83
CA LEU A 499 -32.70 -19.86 -21.04
C LEU A 499 -32.03 -20.39 -22.33
N ILE A 500 -30.77 -20.82 -22.22
CA ILE A 500 -29.99 -21.39 -23.34
C ILE A 500 -30.51 -22.80 -23.65
N ASN A 501 -30.63 -23.66 -22.64
CA ASN A 501 -30.96 -25.08 -22.83
C ASN A 501 -32.46 -25.40 -22.76
N ARG A 502 -33.34 -24.41 -22.55
CA ARG A 502 -34.78 -24.64 -22.53
C ARG A 502 -35.31 -25.08 -23.89
N GLU A 503 -36.23 -26.03 -23.86
CA GLU A 503 -36.93 -26.55 -25.02
C GLU A 503 -38.44 -26.38 -24.82
N LEU A 504 -39.19 -26.36 -25.90
CA LEU A 504 -40.64 -26.55 -25.83
C LEU A 504 -40.94 -27.98 -25.35
N SER A 505 -42.06 -28.19 -24.66
CA SER A 505 -42.55 -29.55 -24.39
C SER A 505 -42.52 -30.40 -25.67
N PRO A 506 -42.11 -31.69 -25.60
CA PRO A 506 -42.03 -32.54 -26.78
C PRO A 506 -43.35 -32.58 -27.57
N GLU A 507 -44.48 -32.56 -26.88
CA GLU A 507 -45.82 -32.53 -27.47
C GLU A 507 -46.06 -31.21 -28.20
N LEU A 508 -45.75 -30.06 -27.58
CA LEU A 508 -45.95 -28.75 -28.19
C LEU A 508 -45.05 -28.54 -29.40
N LYS A 509 -43.78 -28.94 -29.29
CA LYS A 509 -42.84 -28.91 -30.41
C LYS A 509 -43.34 -29.76 -31.57
N SER A 510 -43.76 -31.00 -31.30
CA SER A 510 -44.30 -31.90 -32.33
C SER A 510 -45.56 -31.34 -32.98
N ASP A 511 -46.47 -30.75 -32.22
CA ASP A 511 -47.70 -30.13 -32.74
C ASP A 511 -47.40 -28.91 -33.61
N LEU A 512 -46.43 -28.07 -33.21
CA LEU A 512 -46.00 -26.88 -33.97
C LEU A 512 -45.31 -27.26 -35.30
N ILE A 513 -44.47 -28.30 -35.30
CA ILE A 513 -43.85 -28.82 -36.53
C ILE A 513 -44.92 -29.46 -37.43
N ARG A 514 -45.80 -30.29 -36.87
CA ARG A 514 -46.88 -30.94 -37.62
C ARG A 514 -47.81 -29.94 -38.30
N ILE A 515 -48.22 -28.86 -37.60
CA ILE A 515 -49.08 -27.85 -38.21
C ILE A 515 -48.35 -27.06 -39.30
N ALA A 516 -47.05 -26.80 -39.14
CA ALA A 516 -46.20 -26.17 -40.16
C ALA A 516 -46.07 -27.03 -41.43
N ASP A 517 -45.96 -28.35 -41.30
CA ASP A 517 -45.82 -29.25 -42.44
C ASP A 517 -47.13 -29.56 -43.15
N THR A 518 -48.26 -29.57 -42.43
CA THR A 518 -49.56 -29.99 -42.95
C THR A 518 -50.44 -28.83 -43.45
N SER A 519 -50.22 -27.62 -42.94
CA SER A 519 -51.03 -26.45 -43.27
C SER A 519 -50.38 -25.62 -44.38
N LYS A 520 -51.19 -25.14 -45.33
CA LYS A 520 -50.70 -24.16 -46.31
C LYS A 520 -50.54 -22.79 -45.63
N PRO A 521 -49.34 -22.20 -45.57
CA PRO A 521 -49.13 -20.90 -44.94
C PRO A 521 -49.83 -19.78 -45.72
N LEU A 522 -50.31 -18.77 -45.01
CA LEU A 522 -50.81 -17.53 -45.58
C LEU A 522 -49.66 -16.72 -46.20
N ALA A 523 -48.50 -16.77 -45.55
CA ALA A 523 -47.23 -16.24 -46.04
C ALA A 523 -46.07 -16.98 -45.36
N ALA A 524 -44.95 -17.18 -46.08
CA ALA A 524 -43.77 -17.81 -45.54
C ALA A 524 -42.50 -17.31 -46.25
N ILE A 525 -41.42 -17.18 -45.49
CA ILE A 525 -40.05 -16.91 -45.94
C ILE A 525 -39.20 -17.97 -45.25
N LEU A 526 -38.83 -19.03 -45.97
CA LEU A 526 -38.15 -20.21 -45.42
C LEU A 526 -36.87 -20.51 -46.20
N LYS A 527 -36.01 -21.38 -45.66
CA LYS A 527 -34.71 -21.76 -46.24
C LYS A 527 -33.83 -20.53 -46.50
N VAL A 528 -33.82 -19.60 -45.55
CA VAL A 528 -33.10 -18.32 -45.68
C VAL A 528 -31.60 -18.56 -45.48
N GLY A 529 -30.82 -18.31 -46.54
CA GLY A 529 -29.34 -18.34 -46.47
C GLY A 529 -28.74 -17.04 -45.93
N GLU A 530 -27.41 -16.93 -45.95
CA GLU A 530 -26.68 -15.82 -45.31
C GLU A 530 -26.96 -14.43 -45.91
N GLN A 531 -26.93 -13.41 -45.04
CA GLN A 531 -27.04 -12.00 -45.39
C GLN A 531 -28.24 -11.65 -46.29
N LYS A 532 -29.40 -12.26 -46.03
CA LYS A 532 -30.61 -12.00 -46.81
C LYS A 532 -31.57 -11.12 -46.00
N LEU A 533 -32.07 -10.07 -46.65
CA LEU A 533 -33.24 -9.34 -46.21
C LEU A 533 -34.37 -9.64 -47.18
N LEU A 534 -35.33 -10.46 -46.77
CA LEU A 534 -36.44 -10.92 -47.60
C LEU A 534 -37.76 -10.36 -47.08
N ASN A 535 -38.71 -10.14 -47.99
CA ASN A 535 -40.06 -9.74 -47.62
C ASN A 535 -41.09 -10.38 -48.55
N THR A 536 -42.32 -10.56 -48.05
CA THR A 536 -43.47 -11.00 -48.83
C THR A 536 -44.75 -10.40 -48.28
N LYS A 537 -45.65 -9.95 -49.16
CA LYS A 537 -46.93 -9.35 -48.79
C LYS A 537 -48.06 -10.35 -48.94
N PHE A 538 -49.03 -10.31 -48.04
CA PHE A 538 -50.25 -11.12 -48.10
C PHE A 538 -51.45 -10.34 -47.59
N GLU A 539 -52.64 -10.74 -48.03
CA GLU A 539 -53.90 -10.09 -47.70
C GLU A 539 -54.74 -10.97 -46.77
N ILE A 540 -55.27 -10.36 -45.72
CA ILE A 540 -56.29 -10.94 -44.84
C ILE A 540 -57.65 -10.35 -45.24
N LYS A 541 -58.55 -11.18 -45.77
CA LYS A 541 -59.86 -10.75 -46.26
C LYS A 541 -60.89 -10.51 -45.15
N ASP A 542 -60.81 -11.31 -44.09
CA ASP A 542 -61.67 -11.25 -42.90
C ASP A 542 -60.81 -11.49 -41.65
N SER A 543 -61.26 -11.01 -40.49
CA SER A 543 -60.54 -11.21 -39.22
C SER A 543 -60.14 -12.68 -39.04
N THR A 544 -58.83 -12.96 -39.02
CA THR A 544 -58.28 -14.32 -39.09
C THR A 544 -57.34 -14.57 -37.92
N LYS A 545 -57.55 -15.70 -37.23
CA LYS A 545 -56.63 -16.21 -36.22
C LYS A 545 -55.44 -16.87 -36.90
N VAL A 546 -54.23 -16.52 -36.45
CA VAL A 546 -52.99 -17.04 -37.03
C VAL A 546 -52.03 -17.51 -35.94
N LEU A 547 -51.22 -18.51 -36.29
CA LEU A 547 -50.02 -18.92 -35.58
C LEU A 547 -48.81 -18.42 -36.39
N ILE A 548 -47.99 -17.58 -35.79
CA ILE A 548 -46.70 -17.19 -36.35
C ILE A 548 -45.64 -18.12 -35.79
N LEU A 549 -44.85 -18.72 -36.67
CA LEU A 549 -43.72 -19.58 -36.32
C LEU A 549 -42.46 -19.02 -36.97
N GLY A 550 -41.43 -18.77 -36.16
CA GLY A 550 -40.14 -18.27 -36.62
C GLY A 550 -39.00 -19.11 -36.09
N VAL A 551 -38.02 -19.42 -36.94
CA VAL A 551 -36.81 -20.15 -36.62
C VAL A 551 -35.60 -19.34 -37.08
N GLY A 552 -34.61 -19.18 -36.22
CA GLY A 552 -33.39 -18.42 -36.53
C GLY A 552 -32.29 -18.55 -35.48
N GLU A 553 -31.16 -17.89 -35.72
CA GLU A 553 -30.04 -17.75 -34.79
C GLU A 553 -30.38 -16.85 -33.60
N GLY A 554 -30.23 -17.39 -32.40
CA GLY A 554 -30.20 -16.63 -31.17
C GLY A 554 -28.78 -16.34 -30.68
N GLN A 555 -28.57 -15.14 -30.13
CA GLN A 555 -27.36 -14.76 -29.43
C GLN A 555 -27.65 -14.58 -27.93
N PRO A 556 -27.41 -15.61 -27.09
CA PRO A 556 -27.74 -15.57 -25.67
C PRO A 556 -27.06 -14.41 -24.93
N ASN A 557 -25.79 -14.14 -25.23
CA ASN A 557 -25.00 -13.10 -24.54
C ASN A 557 -25.52 -11.67 -24.76
N LEU A 558 -26.26 -11.43 -25.84
CA LEU A 558 -26.84 -10.12 -26.16
C LEU A 558 -28.35 -10.07 -25.86
N GLU A 559 -28.95 -11.18 -25.41
CA GLU A 559 -30.40 -11.34 -25.26
C GLU A 559 -31.21 -11.05 -26.55
N THR A 560 -30.59 -11.18 -27.73
CA THR A 560 -31.19 -10.88 -29.04
C THR A 560 -31.24 -12.08 -29.99
N MET A 561 -32.13 -12.01 -30.98
CA MET A 561 -32.08 -12.86 -32.18
C MET A 561 -31.26 -12.17 -33.28
N PHE A 562 -30.30 -12.86 -33.87
CA PHE A 562 -29.47 -12.38 -34.99
C PHE A 562 -30.15 -12.63 -36.33
N ASP A 563 -30.67 -13.84 -36.53
CA ASP A 563 -31.64 -14.09 -37.58
C ASP A 563 -33.05 -13.94 -37.01
N TYR A 564 -33.81 -12.99 -37.54
CA TYR A 564 -35.11 -12.66 -37.00
C TYR A 564 -36.10 -12.23 -38.08
N GLY A 565 -37.34 -12.68 -37.90
CA GLY A 565 -38.48 -12.28 -38.70
C GLY A 565 -39.44 -11.36 -37.94
N TRP A 566 -40.19 -10.56 -38.68
CA TRP A 566 -41.23 -9.70 -38.14
C TRP A 566 -42.35 -9.45 -39.14
N LEU A 567 -43.48 -8.98 -38.63
CA LEU A 567 -44.71 -8.71 -39.36
C LEU A 567 -45.07 -7.23 -39.21
N GLU A 568 -45.30 -6.56 -40.33
CA GLU A 568 -45.76 -5.16 -40.40
C GLU A 568 -47.15 -5.08 -41.00
N ASP A 569 -47.94 -4.08 -40.58
CA ASP A 569 -49.17 -3.70 -41.26
C ASP A 569 -48.88 -2.85 -42.52
N GLU A 570 -49.92 -2.47 -43.26
CA GLU A 570 -49.81 -1.67 -44.49
C GLU A 570 -49.17 -0.29 -44.25
N ALA A 571 -49.33 0.27 -43.04
CA ALA A 571 -48.73 1.55 -42.64
C ALA A 571 -47.27 1.40 -42.15
N GLY A 572 -46.74 0.18 -42.11
CA GLY A 572 -45.38 -0.11 -41.67
C GLY A 572 -45.23 -0.25 -40.15
N ASN A 573 -46.32 -0.31 -39.38
CA ASN A 573 -46.25 -0.51 -37.94
C ASN A 573 -45.94 -1.98 -37.62
N LEU A 574 -45.08 -2.20 -36.62
CA LEU A 574 -44.73 -3.55 -36.15
C LEU A 574 -45.93 -4.21 -35.45
N VAL A 575 -46.43 -5.29 -36.04
CA VAL A 575 -47.50 -6.14 -35.48
C VAL A 575 -46.91 -7.20 -34.56
N TRP A 576 -45.78 -7.80 -34.96
CA TRP A 576 -45.09 -8.84 -34.21
C TRP A 576 -43.63 -8.99 -34.67
N GLY A 577 -42.71 -9.42 -33.80
CA GLY A 577 -41.33 -9.69 -34.20
C GLY A 577 -40.57 -10.65 -33.28
N MET A 578 -39.56 -11.31 -33.83
CA MET A 578 -38.73 -12.32 -33.16
C MET A 578 -37.64 -11.75 -32.23
N GLN A 579 -37.55 -10.42 -32.05
CA GLN A 579 -36.34 -9.76 -31.54
C GLN A 579 -35.84 -10.20 -30.15
N LYS A 580 -36.72 -10.74 -29.28
CA LYS A 580 -36.38 -11.06 -27.88
C LYS A 580 -35.98 -12.52 -27.70
N PHE A 581 -34.71 -12.78 -27.32
CA PHE A 581 -34.21 -14.13 -27.03
C PHE A 581 -35.00 -14.81 -25.89
N VAL A 582 -35.44 -14.05 -24.89
CA VAL A 582 -36.25 -14.54 -23.75
C VAL A 582 -37.61 -15.13 -24.14
N ASN A 583 -38.05 -14.98 -25.40
CA ASN A 583 -39.26 -15.63 -25.93
C ASN A 583 -38.97 -16.85 -26.82
N SER A 584 -37.70 -17.21 -27.03
CA SER A 584 -37.30 -18.29 -27.95
C SER A 584 -36.85 -19.56 -27.26
N PHE A 585 -37.08 -20.72 -27.87
CA PHE A 585 -36.74 -22.04 -27.31
C PHE A 585 -35.69 -22.73 -28.17
N HIS A 586 -34.87 -23.60 -27.59
CA HIS A 586 -33.88 -24.38 -28.33
C HIS A 586 -34.57 -25.26 -29.38
N PHE A 587 -34.04 -25.25 -30.61
CA PHE A 587 -34.65 -25.89 -31.77
C PHE A 587 -33.75 -26.97 -32.38
N ASP A 588 -33.38 -27.99 -31.60
CA ASP A 588 -32.49 -29.08 -32.01
C ASP A 588 -31.10 -28.63 -32.51
N GLY A 589 -30.21 -29.60 -32.72
CA GLY A 589 -28.84 -29.35 -33.17
C GLY A 589 -28.04 -28.56 -32.13
N GLY A 590 -27.35 -27.52 -32.60
CA GLY A 590 -26.58 -26.61 -31.76
C GLY A 590 -27.44 -25.51 -31.12
N MET A 591 -26.95 -24.94 -30.02
CA MET A 591 -27.79 -24.15 -29.11
C MET A 591 -28.13 -22.73 -29.59
N LYS A 592 -27.52 -22.33 -30.70
CA LYS A 592 -27.87 -21.13 -31.46
C LYS A 592 -29.19 -21.26 -32.21
N ASN A 593 -29.62 -22.48 -32.53
CA ASN A 593 -30.87 -22.74 -33.22
C ASN A 593 -32.04 -22.45 -32.29
N ARG A 594 -32.86 -21.43 -32.61
CA ARG A 594 -34.03 -21.06 -31.81
C ARG A 594 -35.33 -21.11 -32.59
N ILE A 595 -36.41 -21.43 -31.89
CA ILE A 595 -37.78 -21.36 -32.38
C ILE A 595 -38.62 -20.41 -31.52
N ILE A 596 -39.46 -19.60 -32.16
CA ILE A 596 -40.43 -18.71 -31.51
C ILE A 596 -41.79 -18.97 -32.15
N ALA A 597 -42.82 -19.13 -31.32
CA ALA A 597 -44.20 -19.28 -31.75
C ALA A 597 -45.10 -18.28 -31.01
N GLN A 598 -46.09 -17.71 -31.69
CA GLN A 598 -47.13 -16.89 -31.05
C GLN A 598 -48.44 -16.91 -31.85
N THR A 599 -49.57 -16.94 -31.15
CA THR A 599 -50.89 -16.78 -31.77
C THR A 599 -51.33 -15.32 -31.78
N LEU A 600 -52.00 -14.90 -32.85
CA LEU A 600 -52.49 -13.53 -33.05
C LEU A 600 -53.83 -13.52 -33.77
N SER A 601 -54.59 -12.43 -33.61
CA SER A 601 -55.80 -12.15 -34.40
C SER A 601 -55.51 -11.00 -35.36
N LEU A 602 -55.35 -11.30 -36.64
CA LEU A 602 -55.11 -10.28 -37.67
C LEU A 602 -56.44 -9.73 -38.18
N LYS A 603 -56.56 -8.40 -38.19
CA LYS A 603 -57.69 -7.69 -38.81
C LYS A 603 -57.59 -7.76 -40.32
N LYS A 604 -58.70 -7.50 -41.02
CA LYS A 604 -58.72 -7.32 -42.48
C LYS A 604 -57.70 -6.26 -42.89
N GLY A 605 -56.84 -6.57 -43.87
CA GLY A 605 -55.79 -5.67 -44.35
C GLY A 605 -54.66 -6.38 -45.06
N ILE A 606 -53.72 -5.61 -45.59
CA ILE A 606 -52.48 -6.10 -46.22
C ILE A 606 -51.37 -6.08 -45.15
N TYR A 607 -50.62 -7.18 -45.08
CA TYR A 607 -49.49 -7.31 -44.16
C TYR A 607 -48.21 -7.63 -44.93
N ASN A 608 -47.08 -7.23 -44.36
CA ASN A 608 -45.75 -7.46 -44.91
C ASN A 608 -44.94 -8.31 -43.94
N LEU A 609 -44.64 -9.56 -44.34
CA LEU A 609 -43.80 -10.46 -43.59
C LEU A 609 -42.34 -10.23 -44.01
N LYS A 610 -41.43 -10.07 -43.06
CA LYS A 610 -40.00 -9.82 -43.30
C LYS A 610 -39.13 -10.78 -42.51
N PHE A 611 -37.94 -11.08 -43.04
CA PHE A 611 -36.90 -11.82 -42.35
C PHE A 611 -35.53 -11.30 -42.73
N GLN A 612 -34.65 -11.18 -41.73
CA GLN A 612 -33.25 -10.80 -41.90
C GLN A 612 -32.36 -11.92 -41.34
N SER A 613 -31.35 -12.32 -42.11
CA SER A 613 -30.27 -13.20 -41.65
C SER A 613 -28.91 -12.50 -41.62
N ASP A 614 -28.02 -12.94 -40.74
CA ASP A 614 -26.67 -12.43 -40.56
C ASP A 614 -25.61 -13.32 -41.26
N VAL A 615 -24.36 -13.32 -40.76
CA VAL A 615 -23.22 -14.07 -41.32
C VAL A 615 -22.86 -15.24 -40.42
N GLY A 616 -22.71 -16.42 -41.02
CA GLY A 616 -22.02 -17.56 -40.41
C GLY A 616 -22.93 -18.57 -39.72
N HIS A 617 -24.25 -18.37 -39.68
CA HIS A 617 -25.18 -19.37 -39.15
C HIS A 617 -26.58 -19.27 -39.78
N SER A 618 -26.75 -19.84 -40.98
CA SER A 618 -28.02 -19.80 -41.71
C SER A 618 -28.31 -21.11 -42.44
N TYR A 619 -29.46 -21.21 -43.13
CA TYR A 619 -29.82 -22.40 -43.88
C TYR A 619 -28.76 -22.79 -44.91
N GLY A 620 -28.19 -23.99 -44.74
CA GLY A 620 -27.15 -24.55 -45.61
C GLY A 620 -25.71 -24.22 -45.18
N ASN A 621 -25.51 -23.32 -44.20
CA ASN A 621 -24.20 -22.98 -43.65
C ASN A 621 -24.28 -22.70 -42.14
N PHE A 622 -24.32 -23.75 -41.33
CA PHE A 622 -24.41 -23.66 -39.87
C PHE A 622 -23.02 -23.81 -39.22
N ASN A 623 -22.62 -22.85 -38.39
CA ASN A 623 -21.38 -22.95 -37.59
C ASN A 623 -21.48 -23.85 -36.34
N VAL A 624 -22.64 -24.45 -36.07
CA VAL A 624 -22.87 -25.52 -35.08
C VAL A 624 -23.77 -26.58 -35.72
N GLU A 625 -24.04 -27.68 -35.02
CA GLU A 625 -24.94 -28.74 -35.52
C GLU A 625 -26.28 -28.16 -36.02
N SER A 626 -26.69 -28.52 -37.24
CA SER A 626 -27.91 -27.99 -37.84
C SER A 626 -29.16 -28.56 -37.17
N PRO A 627 -30.27 -27.82 -37.15
CA PRO A 627 -31.53 -28.35 -36.65
C PRO A 627 -32.07 -29.42 -37.61
N LYS A 628 -32.73 -30.45 -37.07
CA LYS A 628 -33.27 -31.57 -37.88
C LYS A 628 -34.22 -31.06 -38.96
N ASP A 629 -35.12 -30.15 -38.60
CA ASP A 629 -36.07 -29.50 -39.48
C ASP A 629 -35.56 -28.16 -40.02
N SER A 630 -34.29 -28.11 -40.44
CA SER A 630 -33.63 -26.90 -40.96
C SER A 630 -34.37 -26.22 -42.12
N ALA A 631 -35.23 -26.93 -42.84
CA ALA A 631 -36.09 -26.33 -43.87
C ALA A 631 -37.04 -25.24 -43.31
N LEU A 632 -37.32 -25.25 -42.00
CA LEU A 632 -38.13 -24.24 -41.32
C LEU A 632 -37.37 -22.95 -40.99
N TRP A 633 -36.05 -22.86 -41.27
CA TRP A 633 -35.24 -21.66 -41.01
C TRP A 633 -35.79 -20.45 -41.75
N GLY A 634 -36.31 -19.47 -41.01
CA GLY A 634 -37.14 -18.40 -41.54
C GLY A 634 -38.37 -18.10 -40.69
N ILE A 635 -39.42 -17.55 -41.31
CA ILE A 635 -40.68 -17.18 -40.65
C ILE A 635 -41.89 -17.54 -41.51
N GLN A 636 -42.97 -17.99 -40.87
CA GLN A 636 -44.23 -18.32 -41.53
C GLN A 636 -45.45 -17.95 -40.69
N VAL A 637 -46.57 -17.69 -41.38
CA VAL A 637 -47.87 -17.34 -40.80
C VAL A 637 -48.89 -18.39 -41.23
N LEU A 638 -49.41 -19.14 -40.27
CA LEU A 638 -50.33 -20.26 -40.47
C LEU A 638 -51.73 -19.87 -40.00
N LYS A 639 -52.77 -20.18 -40.78
CA LYS A 639 -54.16 -19.97 -40.36
C LYS A 639 -54.56 -21.06 -39.36
N ILE A 640 -55.18 -20.66 -38.26
CA ILE A 640 -55.66 -21.58 -37.21
C ILE A 640 -57.14 -21.32 -36.89
N ASN A 641 -57.81 -22.28 -36.27
CA ASN A 641 -59.18 -22.12 -35.76
C ASN A 641 -59.19 -21.66 -34.29
N ASP A 642 -60.36 -21.36 -33.73
CA ASP A 642 -60.49 -20.83 -32.36
C ASP A 642 -60.03 -21.83 -31.28
N GLU A 643 -60.24 -23.13 -31.50
CA GLU A 643 -59.80 -24.18 -30.57
C GLU A 643 -58.27 -24.29 -30.53
N GLN A 644 -57.63 -24.27 -31.71
CA GLN A 644 -56.18 -24.26 -31.87
C GLN A 644 -55.56 -22.97 -31.32
N GLU A 645 -56.19 -21.81 -31.52
CA GLU A 645 -55.69 -20.55 -30.98
C GLU A 645 -55.64 -20.57 -29.46
N LYS A 646 -56.71 -21.08 -28.83
CA LYS A 646 -56.77 -21.23 -27.38
C LYS A 646 -55.73 -22.22 -26.85
N ASP A 647 -55.64 -23.41 -27.44
CA ASP A 647 -54.67 -24.45 -27.03
C ASP A 647 -53.22 -23.96 -27.14
N PHE A 648 -52.82 -23.48 -28.33
CA PHE A 648 -51.45 -23.00 -28.54
C PHE A 648 -51.14 -21.78 -27.68
N SER A 649 -52.08 -20.84 -27.53
CA SER A 649 -51.87 -19.65 -26.68
C SER A 649 -51.62 -20.06 -25.23
N GLU A 650 -52.44 -20.94 -24.66
CA GLU A 650 -52.27 -21.41 -23.27
C GLU A 650 -50.94 -22.13 -23.07
N ARG A 651 -50.60 -23.09 -23.95
CA ARG A 651 -49.36 -23.88 -23.86
C ARG A 651 -48.11 -23.04 -24.07
N ILE A 652 -48.07 -22.19 -25.11
CA ILE A 652 -46.94 -21.30 -25.39
C ILE A 652 -46.76 -20.29 -24.25
N ASN A 653 -47.83 -19.67 -23.77
CA ASN A 653 -47.73 -18.70 -22.68
C ASN A 653 -47.31 -19.35 -21.36
N SER A 654 -47.69 -20.61 -21.11
CA SER A 654 -47.21 -21.38 -19.96
C SER A 654 -45.69 -21.56 -20.00
N GLU A 655 -45.15 -21.97 -21.16
CA GLU A 655 -43.70 -22.13 -21.37
C GLU A 655 -42.94 -20.80 -21.26
N ILE A 656 -43.48 -19.73 -21.85
CA ILE A 656 -42.91 -18.38 -21.73
C ILE A 656 -42.98 -17.89 -20.28
N LYS A 657 -44.05 -18.16 -19.53
CA LYS A 657 -44.15 -17.72 -18.12
C LYS A 657 -43.10 -18.41 -17.24
N ASN A 658 -42.74 -19.65 -17.55
CA ASN A 658 -41.63 -20.36 -16.88
C ASN A 658 -40.25 -19.74 -17.16
N SER A 659 -40.09 -18.97 -18.25
CA SER A 659 -38.82 -18.30 -18.59
C SER A 659 -38.33 -17.30 -17.56
N SER A 660 -39.25 -16.65 -16.84
CA SER A 660 -38.94 -15.74 -15.73
C SER A 660 -38.28 -16.44 -14.53
N LYS A 661 -38.20 -17.78 -14.56
CA LYS A 661 -37.62 -18.66 -13.56
C LYS A 661 -36.43 -19.48 -14.11
N MET A 662 -35.78 -19.03 -15.19
CA MET A 662 -34.61 -19.72 -15.78
C MET A 662 -33.39 -18.80 -15.85
N LEU A 663 -32.20 -19.33 -15.56
CA LEU A 663 -30.93 -18.59 -15.52
C LEU A 663 -30.35 -18.41 -16.95
N MET A 664 -29.56 -17.37 -17.21
CA MET A 664 -28.82 -17.23 -18.49
C MET A 664 -27.33 -17.29 -18.18
N GLU A 665 -26.73 -18.46 -18.31
CA GLU A 665 -25.55 -18.75 -17.51
C GLU A 665 -24.26 -18.68 -18.35
N ASN A 666 -23.58 -17.54 -18.26
CA ASN A 666 -22.13 -17.52 -18.40
C ASN A 666 -21.54 -17.59 -16.99
N ALA A 667 -21.56 -18.80 -16.41
CA ALA A 667 -21.16 -19.05 -15.03
C ALA A 667 -19.64 -19.01 -14.91
N THR A 668 -19.15 -18.23 -13.95
CA THR A 668 -17.72 -17.99 -13.73
C THR A 668 -17.20 -18.75 -12.52
N SER A 669 -17.99 -18.83 -11.45
CA SER A 669 -17.61 -19.48 -10.21
C SER A 669 -18.82 -20.03 -9.47
N ILE A 670 -18.60 -21.09 -8.70
CA ILE A 670 -19.62 -21.78 -7.92
C ILE A 670 -19.13 -22.02 -6.49
N TYR A 671 -20.04 -21.88 -5.52
CA TYR A 671 -19.78 -22.23 -4.13
C TYR A 671 -20.94 -23.02 -3.55
N ILE A 672 -20.66 -24.22 -3.08
CA ILE A 672 -21.62 -25.11 -2.42
C ILE A 672 -21.74 -24.65 -0.97
N SER A 673 -22.91 -24.16 -0.57
CA SER A 673 -23.11 -23.60 0.77
C SER A 673 -22.90 -24.65 1.84
N LYS A 674 -22.20 -24.27 2.91
CA LYS A 674 -22.01 -25.08 4.12
C LYS A 674 -23.02 -24.69 5.21
N PHE A 675 -23.52 -23.45 5.18
CA PHE A 675 -24.46 -22.93 6.17
C PHE A 675 -25.93 -23.08 5.79
N TYR A 676 -26.26 -23.07 4.50
CA TYR A 676 -27.62 -23.12 4.00
C TYR A 676 -27.81 -24.39 3.17
N GLU A 677 -28.62 -25.30 3.70
CA GLU A 677 -28.91 -26.59 3.07
C GLU A 677 -29.48 -26.41 1.64
N ASP A 678 -29.00 -27.25 0.72
CA ASP A 678 -29.34 -27.23 -0.70
C ASP A 678 -29.09 -25.90 -1.42
N ILE A 679 -28.27 -24.99 -0.88
CA ILE A 679 -27.94 -23.73 -1.57
C ILE A 679 -26.63 -23.84 -2.34
N LEU A 680 -26.71 -23.40 -3.60
CA LEU A 680 -25.58 -23.17 -4.48
C LEU A 680 -25.49 -21.68 -4.79
N TRP A 681 -24.35 -21.07 -4.51
CA TRP A 681 -24.05 -19.70 -4.93
C TRP A 681 -23.32 -19.73 -6.27
N ILE A 682 -23.75 -18.90 -7.21
CA ILE A 682 -23.26 -18.88 -8.59
C ILE A 682 -22.86 -17.45 -8.94
N GLY A 683 -21.60 -17.26 -9.30
CA GLY A 683 -21.09 -16.06 -9.94
C GLY A 683 -21.32 -16.15 -11.45
N THR A 684 -21.71 -15.04 -12.07
CA THR A 684 -21.96 -14.97 -13.52
C THR A 684 -21.39 -13.72 -14.14
N ILE A 685 -21.16 -13.78 -15.46
CA ILE A 685 -20.95 -12.59 -16.28
C ILE A 685 -22.32 -11.95 -16.58
N SER A 686 -22.40 -10.63 -16.43
CA SER A 686 -23.58 -9.79 -16.67
C SER A 686 -24.81 -10.00 -15.78
N GLN A 687 -25.01 -11.19 -15.19
CA GLN A 687 -26.18 -11.46 -14.32
C GLN A 687 -25.89 -11.30 -12.82
N GLY A 688 -24.65 -11.06 -12.39
CA GLY A 688 -24.32 -10.85 -10.99
C GLY A 688 -24.22 -12.15 -10.19
N LEU A 689 -24.55 -12.04 -8.91
CA LEU A 689 -24.57 -13.16 -7.97
C LEU A 689 -25.96 -13.80 -7.97
N ILE A 690 -25.99 -15.12 -8.05
CA ILE A 690 -27.22 -15.92 -8.02
C ILE A 690 -27.17 -16.89 -6.83
N LYS A 691 -28.29 -16.99 -6.12
CA LYS A 691 -28.57 -18.04 -5.14
C LYS A 691 -29.50 -19.05 -5.78
N TYR A 692 -29.09 -20.31 -5.90
CA TYR A 692 -29.89 -21.40 -6.47
C TYR A 692 -30.17 -22.46 -5.40
N ASN A 693 -31.42 -22.92 -5.30
CA ASN A 693 -31.82 -24.01 -4.42
C ASN A 693 -31.88 -25.33 -5.19
N LEU A 694 -31.03 -26.30 -4.81
CA LEU A 694 -30.87 -27.60 -5.47
C LEU A 694 -32.08 -28.52 -5.31
N GLY A 695 -32.86 -28.37 -4.22
CA GLY A 695 -34.01 -29.21 -3.90
C GLY A 695 -35.27 -28.84 -4.69
N ASN A 696 -35.55 -27.55 -4.88
CA ASN A 696 -36.77 -27.06 -5.55
C ASN A 696 -36.53 -26.27 -6.85
N GLY A 697 -35.28 -26.01 -7.22
CA GLY A 697 -34.90 -25.28 -8.44
C GLY A 697 -35.19 -23.78 -8.42
N LYS A 698 -35.59 -23.21 -7.27
CA LYS A 698 -35.82 -21.76 -7.13
C LYS A 698 -34.49 -21.03 -7.07
N PHE A 699 -34.38 -19.92 -7.79
CA PHE A 699 -33.24 -19.02 -7.65
C PHE A 699 -33.63 -17.59 -7.25
N THR A 700 -32.63 -16.83 -6.80
CA THR A 700 -32.70 -15.40 -6.54
C THR A 700 -31.48 -14.74 -7.16
N GLN A 701 -31.73 -13.78 -8.05
CA GLN A 701 -30.68 -12.99 -8.68
C GLN A 701 -30.49 -11.69 -7.89
N TYR A 702 -29.25 -11.43 -7.52
CA TYR A 702 -28.83 -10.18 -6.89
C TYR A 702 -28.24 -9.27 -7.98
N ASN A 703 -28.39 -7.93 -7.85
CA ASN A 703 -27.88 -6.89 -8.77
C ASN A 703 -28.71 -6.46 -10.01
N LYS A 704 -29.97 -6.89 -10.19
CA LYS A 704 -30.90 -6.32 -11.23
C LYS A 704 -32.07 -5.51 -10.64
N ASN A 705 -32.12 -5.32 -9.31
CA ASN A 705 -33.28 -4.75 -8.62
C ASN A 705 -32.94 -3.39 -7.98
N ILE A 706 -33.38 -2.31 -8.63
CA ILE A 706 -33.28 -0.89 -8.18
C ILE A 706 -33.83 -0.66 -6.77
N LYS A 707 -34.66 -1.58 -6.23
CA LYS A 707 -35.17 -1.50 -4.86
C LYS A 707 -34.12 -1.81 -3.77
N VAL A 708 -32.99 -2.43 -4.11
CA VAL A 708 -31.98 -2.90 -3.14
C VAL A 708 -30.63 -2.18 -3.31
N VAL A 709 -30.31 -1.68 -4.50
CA VAL A 709 -29.05 -0.97 -4.79
C VAL A 709 -29.38 0.46 -5.23
N LYS A 710 -28.82 1.45 -4.52
CA LYS A 710 -29.14 2.88 -4.67
C LYS A 710 -28.65 3.51 -5.98
N GLU A 711 -27.76 2.84 -6.71
CA GLU A 711 -27.16 3.34 -7.95
C GLU A 711 -27.16 2.25 -9.03
N ILE A 712 -27.33 2.67 -10.29
CA ILE A 712 -27.31 1.80 -11.46
C ILE A 712 -25.88 1.31 -11.66
N VAL A 713 -25.59 0.08 -11.26
CA VAL A 713 -24.30 -0.57 -11.51
C VAL A 713 -24.25 -1.00 -12.97
N THR A 714 -23.31 -0.44 -13.74
CA THR A 714 -23.16 -0.68 -15.19
C THR A 714 -22.40 -1.98 -15.52
N ASN A 715 -21.72 -2.61 -14.55
CA ASN A 715 -21.01 -3.87 -14.71
C ASN A 715 -21.33 -4.84 -13.54
N ASN A 716 -21.96 -5.98 -13.86
CA ASN A 716 -22.44 -6.97 -12.90
C ASN A 716 -21.62 -8.27 -12.92
N ASP A 717 -20.41 -8.26 -13.43
CA ASP A 717 -19.60 -9.47 -13.48
C ASP A 717 -19.19 -9.89 -12.05
N VAL A 718 -19.31 -11.19 -11.78
CA VAL A 718 -18.79 -11.83 -10.58
C VAL A 718 -17.72 -12.82 -11.01
N TYR A 719 -16.50 -12.76 -10.47
CA TYR A 719 -15.41 -13.66 -10.89
C TYR A 719 -15.21 -14.85 -9.94
N ASN A 720 -15.44 -14.66 -8.65
CA ASN A 720 -15.29 -15.68 -7.62
C ASN A 720 -16.32 -15.47 -6.51
N VAL A 721 -16.77 -16.55 -5.89
CA VAL A 721 -17.74 -16.53 -4.78
C VAL A 721 -17.24 -17.41 -3.63
N LEU A 722 -17.39 -16.91 -2.41
CA LEU A 722 -16.98 -17.57 -1.18
C LEU A 722 -18.04 -17.37 -0.10
N GLU A 723 -18.47 -18.43 0.58
CA GLU A 723 -19.20 -18.32 1.85
C GLU A 723 -18.22 -18.50 3.01
N ASP A 724 -18.17 -17.52 3.90
CA ASP A 724 -17.28 -17.52 5.05
C ASP A 724 -17.82 -18.36 6.23
N SER A 725 -16.97 -18.55 7.24
CA SER A 725 -17.25 -19.28 8.48
C SER A 725 -18.37 -18.67 9.34
N LYS A 726 -18.89 -17.49 8.99
CA LYS A 726 -20.02 -16.83 9.66
C LYS A 726 -21.30 -16.87 8.81
N GLY A 727 -21.28 -17.54 7.66
CA GLY A 727 -22.40 -17.65 6.73
C GLY A 727 -22.68 -16.36 5.95
N ILE A 728 -21.70 -15.46 5.86
CA ILE A 728 -21.72 -14.27 4.99
C ILE A 728 -21.12 -14.65 3.64
N VAL A 729 -21.73 -14.16 2.57
CA VAL A 729 -21.29 -14.45 1.20
C VAL A 729 -20.49 -13.29 0.66
N TRP A 730 -19.29 -13.60 0.20
CA TRP A 730 -18.36 -12.67 -0.40
C TRP A 730 -18.20 -13.01 -1.88
N PHE A 731 -18.12 -11.98 -2.71
CA PHE A 731 -17.96 -12.18 -4.15
C PHE A 731 -17.08 -11.10 -4.76
N SER A 732 -16.24 -11.49 -5.71
CA SER A 732 -15.32 -10.59 -6.41
C SER A 732 -15.98 -10.04 -7.67
N SER A 733 -15.71 -8.78 -7.98
CA SER A 733 -16.30 -8.06 -9.11
C SER A 733 -15.30 -7.05 -9.67
N PRO A 734 -15.39 -6.62 -10.95
CA PRO A 734 -14.53 -5.55 -11.47
C PRO A 734 -14.76 -4.18 -10.80
N ILE A 735 -15.84 -4.04 -10.00
CA ILE A 735 -16.14 -2.81 -9.24
C ILE A 735 -15.69 -2.87 -7.78
N GLY A 736 -15.16 -4.01 -7.31
CA GLY A 736 -14.69 -4.18 -5.94
C GLY A 736 -15.08 -5.52 -5.30
N LEU A 737 -14.97 -5.58 -3.98
CA LEU A 737 -15.36 -6.74 -3.16
C LEU A 737 -16.81 -6.57 -2.68
N GLY A 738 -17.69 -7.48 -3.07
CA GLY A 738 -19.08 -7.51 -2.62
C GLY A 738 -19.26 -8.39 -1.37
N LYS A 739 -20.06 -7.91 -0.41
CA LYS A 739 -20.46 -8.61 0.80
C LYS A 739 -21.98 -8.69 0.88
N LEU A 740 -22.54 -9.89 0.76
CA LEU A 740 -23.95 -10.20 0.93
C LEU A 740 -24.17 -10.84 2.30
N ASN A 741 -25.07 -10.25 3.10
CA ASN A 741 -25.61 -10.92 4.27
C ASN A 741 -26.87 -11.71 3.88
N PRO A 742 -26.86 -13.05 3.81
CA PRO A 742 -27.98 -13.82 3.29
C PRO A 742 -29.24 -13.79 4.16
N LYS A 743 -29.14 -13.38 5.42
CA LYS A 743 -30.29 -13.21 6.33
C LYS A 743 -31.04 -11.91 6.09
N THR A 744 -30.31 -10.84 5.74
CA THR A 744 -30.89 -9.51 5.50
C THR A 744 -31.05 -9.16 4.03
N GLU A 745 -30.44 -9.95 3.14
CA GLU A 745 -30.35 -9.74 1.69
C GLU A 745 -29.72 -8.39 1.28
N LYS A 746 -28.98 -7.74 2.20
CA LYS A 746 -28.25 -6.50 1.92
C LYS A 746 -26.86 -6.79 1.38
N ILE A 747 -26.45 -5.97 0.40
CA ILE A 747 -25.12 -6.00 -0.21
C ILE A 747 -24.37 -4.71 0.13
N ILE A 748 -23.11 -4.85 0.50
CA ILE A 748 -22.15 -3.75 0.70
C ILE A 748 -20.98 -4.01 -0.26
N PHE A 749 -20.50 -2.96 -0.93
CA PHE A 749 -19.31 -3.01 -1.76
C PHE A 749 -18.16 -2.27 -1.09
N TYR A 750 -16.97 -2.89 -1.11
CA TYR A 750 -15.71 -2.27 -0.75
C TYR A 750 -14.92 -1.99 -2.02
N THR A 751 -14.33 -0.81 -2.09
CA THR A 751 -13.63 -0.25 -3.24
C THR A 751 -12.24 0.26 -2.84
N GLU A 752 -11.51 0.85 -3.79
CA GLU A 752 -10.26 1.57 -3.52
C GLU A 752 -10.40 2.66 -2.44
N LYS A 753 -11.59 3.27 -2.31
CA LYS A 753 -11.86 4.28 -1.26
C LYS A 753 -11.87 3.68 0.15
N ASP A 754 -12.18 2.38 0.25
CA ASP A 754 -12.28 1.66 1.51
C ASP A 754 -10.95 1.00 1.92
N GLY A 755 -9.96 0.97 1.01
CA GLY A 755 -8.61 0.49 1.28
C GLY A 755 -8.11 -0.63 0.35
N LEU A 756 -8.92 -1.12 -0.60
CA LEU A 756 -8.46 -2.06 -1.62
C LEU A 756 -7.39 -1.40 -2.53
N PRO A 757 -6.42 -2.17 -3.04
CA PRO A 757 -5.37 -1.63 -3.91
C PRO A 757 -5.90 -1.35 -5.32
N THR A 758 -6.91 -2.10 -5.76
CA THR A 758 -7.67 -1.87 -6.98
C THR A 758 -9.07 -2.46 -6.84
N ASN A 759 -10.03 -1.89 -7.56
CA ASN A 759 -11.39 -2.44 -7.66
C ASN A 759 -11.44 -3.79 -8.40
N LEU A 760 -10.44 -4.13 -9.22
CA LEU A 760 -10.41 -5.39 -9.96
C LEU A 760 -9.99 -6.57 -9.05
N VAL A 761 -10.97 -7.08 -8.29
CA VAL A 761 -10.80 -8.23 -7.39
C VAL A 761 -11.00 -9.53 -8.17
N LEU A 762 -10.14 -10.53 -7.96
CA LEU A 762 -10.11 -11.78 -8.72
C LEU A 762 -10.60 -12.97 -7.89
N ALA A 763 -9.91 -13.32 -6.81
CA ALA A 763 -10.27 -14.45 -5.93
C ALA A 763 -10.33 -14.06 -4.45
N ILE A 764 -11.07 -14.84 -3.68
CA ILE A 764 -11.27 -14.65 -2.24
C ILE A 764 -11.07 -15.98 -1.54
N GLN A 765 -10.35 -15.98 -0.42
CA GLN A 765 -10.13 -17.16 0.42
C GLN A 765 -10.16 -16.81 1.90
N GLU A 766 -10.87 -17.57 2.72
CA GLU A 766 -10.88 -17.37 4.18
C GLU A 766 -9.79 -18.21 4.86
N ASP A 767 -9.01 -17.61 5.76
CA ASP A 767 -8.03 -18.33 6.58
C ASP A 767 -8.68 -19.08 7.77
N ASN A 768 -7.88 -19.70 8.64
CA ASN A 768 -8.39 -20.43 9.81
C ASN A 768 -8.75 -19.53 11.00
N TYR A 769 -8.45 -18.23 10.92
CA TYR A 769 -8.82 -17.23 11.92
C TYR A 769 -10.03 -16.39 11.49
N GLY A 770 -10.56 -16.64 10.30
CA GLY A 770 -11.67 -15.89 9.74
C GLY A 770 -11.27 -14.54 9.16
N ASN A 771 -10.01 -14.32 8.75
CA ASN A 771 -9.70 -13.18 7.87
C ASN A 771 -9.88 -13.59 6.40
N LEU A 772 -10.18 -12.61 5.55
CA LEU A 772 -10.31 -12.86 4.12
C LEU A 772 -9.06 -12.40 3.39
N TRP A 773 -8.54 -13.28 2.55
CA TRP A 773 -7.41 -13.05 1.67
C TRP A 773 -7.93 -12.88 0.25
N ILE A 774 -7.58 -11.74 -0.35
CA ILE A 774 -8.21 -11.21 -1.56
C ILE A 774 -7.11 -10.97 -2.58
N SER A 775 -7.14 -11.69 -3.69
CA SER A 775 -6.24 -11.44 -4.81
C SER A 775 -6.86 -10.43 -5.77
N SER A 776 -6.05 -9.51 -6.28
CA SER A 776 -6.48 -8.46 -7.21
C SER A 776 -5.49 -8.32 -8.37
N ALA A 777 -5.81 -7.47 -9.33
CA ALA A 777 -4.86 -7.09 -10.38
C ALA A 777 -3.67 -6.26 -9.87
N ALA A 778 -3.70 -5.81 -8.61
CA ALA A 778 -2.68 -4.95 -7.99
C ALA A 778 -2.12 -5.51 -6.67
N GLY A 779 -2.11 -6.83 -6.52
CA GLY A 779 -1.51 -7.53 -5.38
C GLY A 779 -2.49 -8.35 -4.56
N LEU A 780 -2.01 -8.77 -3.39
CA LEU A 780 -2.76 -9.54 -2.40
C LEU A 780 -3.13 -8.63 -1.23
N THR A 781 -4.34 -8.77 -0.71
CA THR A 781 -4.85 -7.97 0.40
C THR A 781 -5.48 -8.89 1.44
N THR A 782 -5.27 -8.61 2.71
CA THR A 782 -6.03 -9.25 3.80
C THR A 782 -7.03 -8.28 4.40
N LEU A 783 -8.26 -8.74 4.60
CA LEU A 783 -9.33 -8.04 5.30
C LEU A 783 -9.39 -8.61 6.72
N VAL A 784 -8.89 -7.82 7.66
CA VAL A 784 -8.90 -8.16 9.09
C VAL A 784 -10.22 -7.73 9.69
N ARG A 785 -10.83 -8.64 10.46
CA ARG A 785 -12.11 -8.43 11.14
C ARG A 785 -11.85 -8.42 12.64
N SER A 786 -12.04 -7.27 13.30
CA SER A 786 -11.95 -7.18 14.77
C SER A 786 -12.95 -8.13 15.44
N GLU A 787 -12.54 -8.83 16.50
CA GLU A 787 -13.43 -9.66 17.33
C GLU A 787 -14.58 -8.83 17.95
N GLU A 788 -14.35 -7.53 18.16
CA GLU A 788 -15.30 -6.58 18.72
C GLU A 788 -16.21 -5.91 17.66
N GLY A 789 -15.99 -6.19 16.38
CA GLY A 789 -16.91 -5.83 15.29
C GLY A 789 -16.94 -4.35 14.87
N GLU A 790 -16.06 -3.50 15.39
CA GLU A 790 -16.14 -2.05 15.16
C GLU A 790 -15.69 -1.58 13.77
N LYS A 791 -14.78 -2.31 13.09
CA LYS A 791 -14.30 -1.92 11.75
C LYS A 791 -13.63 -3.07 10.98
N GLU A 792 -13.89 -3.13 9.68
CA GLU A 792 -13.15 -3.96 8.73
C GLU A 792 -11.99 -3.16 8.15
N SER A 793 -10.77 -3.72 8.22
CA SER A 793 -9.55 -3.04 7.80
C SER A 793 -8.84 -3.83 6.69
N PHE A 794 -8.49 -3.14 5.60
CA PHE A 794 -7.75 -3.72 4.48
C PHE A 794 -6.25 -3.50 4.66
N ILE A 795 -5.47 -4.58 4.53
CA ILE A 795 -4.02 -4.55 4.60
C ILE A 795 -3.47 -5.06 3.27
N ASN A 796 -2.89 -4.15 2.49
CA ASN A 796 -2.32 -4.45 1.18
C ASN A 796 -0.89 -4.96 1.31
N ILE A 797 -0.60 -6.05 0.61
CA ILE A 797 0.68 -6.75 0.66
C ILE A 797 1.53 -6.33 -0.52
N ASP A 798 2.81 -6.12 -0.27
CA ASP A 798 3.75 -5.55 -1.23
C ASP A 798 4.70 -6.65 -1.73
N ILE A 799 5.30 -6.45 -2.92
CA ILE A 799 6.32 -7.36 -3.47
C ILE A 799 7.47 -7.59 -2.50
N LYS A 800 7.84 -6.58 -1.70
CA LYS A 800 8.88 -6.75 -0.66
C LYS A 800 8.54 -7.75 0.43
N ASP A 801 7.26 -8.09 0.63
CA ASP A 801 6.83 -9.14 1.57
C ASP A 801 6.95 -10.55 0.99
N GLY A 802 7.34 -10.67 -0.29
CA GLY A 802 7.55 -11.94 -0.99
C GLY A 802 6.50 -12.28 -2.04
N LEU A 803 5.74 -11.31 -2.57
CA LEU A 803 4.79 -11.61 -3.65
C LEU A 803 5.51 -12.03 -4.95
N GLN A 804 4.87 -12.94 -5.70
CA GLN A 804 5.32 -13.38 -7.02
C GLN A 804 5.31 -12.22 -8.05
N GLY A 805 4.44 -11.23 -7.82
CA GLY A 805 4.21 -10.01 -8.59
C GLY A 805 2.87 -9.39 -8.17
N TYR A 806 2.48 -8.26 -8.77
CA TYR A 806 1.19 -7.63 -8.47
C TYR A 806 0.00 -8.29 -9.17
N SER A 807 0.22 -8.91 -10.34
CA SER A 807 -0.87 -9.47 -11.13
C SER A 807 -1.18 -10.92 -10.71
N TYR A 808 -2.35 -11.10 -10.10
CA TYR A 808 -2.90 -12.40 -9.74
C TYR A 808 -3.89 -12.92 -10.78
N SER A 809 -4.36 -14.15 -10.58
CA SER A 809 -5.49 -14.75 -11.28
C SER A 809 -6.59 -15.14 -10.29
N THR A 810 -7.61 -15.84 -10.79
CA THR A 810 -8.65 -16.47 -9.98
C THR A 810 -8.16 -17.74 -9.26
N ALA A 811 -6.90 -18.15 -9.45
CA ALA A 811 -6.34 -19.37 -8.85
C ALA A 811 -6.14 -19.21 -7.34
N THR A 812 -6.96 -19.88 -6.56
CA THR A 812 -6.84 -19.97 -5.10
C THR A 812 -7.05 -21.40 -4.61
N TRP A 813 -6.35 -21.78 -3.55
CA TRP A 813 -6.57 -23.05 -2.84
C TRP A 813 -6.28 -22.89 -1.34
N LYS A 814 -6.98 -23.67 -0.52
CA LYS A 814 -6.77 -23.79 0.92
C LYS A 814 -6.68 -25.27 1.32
N THR A 815 -5.68 -25.61 2.12
CA THR A 815 -5.54 -26.95 2.72
C THR A 815 -6.25 -27.06 4.05
N ASP A 816 -6.44 -28.29 4.54
CA ASP A 816 -7.07 -28.55 5.83
C ASP A 816 -6.25 -27.99 7.01
N ILE A 817 -4.92 -27.94 6.87
CA ILE A 817 -4.02 -27.34 7.88
C ILE A 817 -3.97 -25.80 7.80
N GLY A 818 -4.65 -25.18 6.84
CA GLY A 818 -4.76 -23.73 6.72
C GLY A 818 -3.72 -23.03 5.84
N GLU A 819 -2.93 -23.76 5.04
CA GLU A 819 -2.08 -23.13 4.03
C GLU A 819 -2.95 -22.54 2.91
N LEU A 820 -2.62 -21.31 2.51
CA LEU A 820 -3.26 -20.63 1.39
C LEU A 820 -2.33 -20.58 0.18
N PHE A 821 -2.91 -20.71 -1.01
CA PHE A 821 -2.20 -20.63 -2.29
C PHE A 821 -2.89 -19.62 -3.20
N PHE A 822 -2.12 -18.75 -3.84
CA PHE A 822 -2.61 -17.76 -4.80
C PHE A 822 -1.73 -17.75 -6.05
N GLY A 823 -2.32 -18.04 -7.21
CA GLY A 823 -1.62 -18.04 -8.50
C GLY A 823 -1.70 -16.70 -9.24
N GLY A 824 -0.72 -16.42 -10.08
CA GLY A 824 -0.73 -15.28 -10.98
C GLY A 824 0.28 -15.38 -12.11
N ASP A 825 0.73 -14.23 -12.62
CA ASP A 825 1.50 -14.17 -13.86
C ASP A 825 2.93 -14.73 -13.74
N ASN A 826 3.55 -14.68 -12.56
CA ASN A 826 4.94 -15.07 -12.33
C ASN A 826 5.12 -16.23 -11.33
N GLY A 827 4.04 -16.94 -11.00
CA GLY A 827 4.07 -18.11 -10.12
C GLY A 827 2.93 -18.16 -9.11
N ILE A 828 3.17 -18.87 -8.00
CA ILE A 828 2.22 -19.13 -6.92
C ILE A 828 2.83 -18.59 -5.62
N ASN A 829 2.10 -17.74 -4.92
CA ASN A 829 2.38 -17.46 -3.53
C ASN A 829 1.73 -18.50 -2.63
N TYR A 830 2.46 -18.97 -1.61
CA TYR A 830 1.90 -19.81 -0.56
C TYR A 830 2.46 -19.46 0.81
N PHE A 831 1.60 -19.57 1.82
CA PHE A 831 1.91 -19.26 3.21
C PHE A 831 0.81 -19.82 4.12
N VAL A 832 1.13 -20.02 5.40
CA VAL A 832 0.11 -20.21 6.44
C VAL A 832 -0.15 -18.84 7.05
N PRO A 833 -1.37 -18.29 6.98
CA PRO A 833 -1.70 -17.08 7.72
C PRO A 833 -1.37 -17.27 9.20
N GLY A 834 -0.52 -16.41 9.76
CA GLY A 834 -0.32 -16.33 11.20
C GLY A 834 -1.47 -15.60 11.88
N ARG A 835 -1.57 -15.68 13.21
CA ARG A 835 -2.39 -14.70 13.94
C ARG A 835 -1.82 -13.31 13.67
N THR A 836 -2.70 -12.34 13.43
CA THR A 836 -2.31 -10.93 13.37
C THR A 836 -1.57 -10.54 14.65
N ASN A 837 -0.54 -9.71 14.54
CA ASN A 837 0.17 -9.23 15.71
C ASN A 837 -0.78 -8.33 16.52
N GLN A 838 -1.24 -8.84 17.67
CA GLN A 838 -2.16 -8.13 18.57
C GLN A 838 -1.44 -7.12 19.47
N THR A 839 -0.11 -6.99 19.38
CA THR A 839 0.63 -6.01 20.18
C THR A 839 0.36 -4.60 19.64
N LYS A 840 -0.09 -3.73 20.55
CA LYS A 840 -0.50 -2.37 20.23
C LYS A 840 0.74 -1.51 19.98
N PRO A 841 0.70 -0.57 19.02
CA PRO A 841 1.81 0.33 18.79
C PRO A 841 1.96 1.32 19.96
N LYS A 842 3.19 1.79 20.19
CA LYS A 842 3.45 2.94 21.06
C LYS A 842 3.44 4.22 20.23
N ILE A 843 2.94 5.31 20.79
CA ILE A 843 2.94 6.61 20.12
C ILE A 843 3.92 7.49 20.86
N VAL A 844 4.92 7.96 20.14
CA VAL A 844 5.89 8.92 20.66
C VAL A 844 5.90 10.17 19.81
N ILE A 845 6.10 11.30 20.45
CA ILE A 845 6.37 12.58 19.81
C ILE A 845 7.88 12.70 19.73
N THR A 846 8.39 12.79 18.51
CA THR A 846 9.82 12.79 18.19
C THR A 846 10.39 14.20 18.17
N ASP A 847 9.58 15.20 17.82
CA ASP A 847 9.95 16.61 17.81
C ASP A 847 8.73 17.51 18.03
N LEU A 848 8.95 18.66 18.63
CA LEU A 848 8.01 19.77 18.70
C LEU A 848 8.69 20.97 18.08
N ARG A 849 8.05 21.56 17.08
CA ARG A 849 8.55 22.76 16.40
C ARG A 849 7.62 23.93 16.65
N ILE A 850 8.22 25.08 16.95
CA ILE A 850 7.54 26.35 17.12
C ILE A 850 8.12 27.30 16.08
N SER A 851 7.27 27.80 15.18
CA SER A 851 7.70 28.60 14.02
C SER A 851 8.83 27.89 13.22
N ASP A 852 8.63 26.60 12.96
CA ASP A 852 9.58 25.68 12.30
C ASP A 852 10.94 25.44 12.99
N VAL A 853 11.14 25.96 14.19
CA VAL A 853 12.33 25.70 15.00
C VAL A 853 12.04 24.61 16.03
N SER A 854 12.84 23.54 16.02
CA SER A 854 12.77 22.49 17.06
C SER A 854 13.04 23.07 18.44
N VAL A 855 12.23 22.68 19.42
CA VAL A 855 12.40 23.06 20.83
C VAL A 855 13.71 22.56 21.45
N PHE A 856 14.37 21.59 20.81
CA PHE A 856 15.67 21.07 21.25
C PHE A 856 16.87 21.91 20.76
N ASN A 857 16.68 22.81 19.77
CA ASN A 857 17.78 23.62 19.24
C ASN A 857 18.20 24.78 20.16
N ASN A 858 17.29 25.29 21.01
CA ASN A 858 17.59 26.39 21.91
C ASN A 858 16.96 26.19 23.31
N ASN A 859 17.79 25.65 24.22
CA ASN A 859 17.40 25.34 25.60
C ASN A 859 16.94 26.56 26.41
N SER A 860 17.29 27.79 26.00
CA SER A 860 16.90 29.01 26.72
C SER A 860 15.46 29.47 26.44
N THR A 861 14.87 29.03 25.33
CA THR A 861 13.53 29.43 24.86
C THR A 861 12.55 28.25 24.75
N SER A 862 12.99 27.04 25.13
CA SER A 862 12.14 25.85 25.09
C SER A 862 11.02 25.95 26.14
N PRO A 863 9.76 25.65 25.78
CA PRO A 863 8.65 25.61 26.74
C PRO A 863 8.62 24.31 27.57
N LEU A 864 9.53 23.37 27.33
CA LEU A 864 9.55 22.06 27.98
C LEU A 864 10.18 22.15 29.38
N SER A 865 9.47 21.60 30.38
CA SER A 865 9.97 21.42 31.75
C SER A 865 10.33 19.96 32.09
N LYS A 866 9.91 19.03 31.24
CA LYS A 866 10.15 17.58 31.30
C LYS A 866 10.37 17.04 29.89
N ASP A 867 10.63 15.74 29.76
CA ASP A 867 10.65 15.07 28.46
C ASP A 867 9.35 15.34 27.66
N LEU A 868 9.48 15.47 26.34
CA LEU A 868 8.37 15.76 25.45
C LEU A 868 7.25 14.72 25.52
N ASN A 869 7.60 13.44 25.68
CA ASN A 869 6.67 12.31 25.83
C ASN A 869 6.09 12.18 27.24
N GLU A 870 6.59 12.94 28.21
CA GLU A 870 6.02 13.07 29.57
C GLU A 870 5.27 14.38 29.76
N THR A 871 5.31 15.29 28.78
CA THR A 871 4.66 16.59 28.86
C THR A 871 3.15 16.44 28.65
N GLU A 872 2.37 16.79 29.68
CA GLU A 872 0.89 16.77 29.64
C GLU A 872 0.30 18.15 29.30
N GLU A 873 1.02 19.22 29.59
CA GLU A 873 0.60 20.60 29.34
C GLU A 873 1.73 21.45 28.76
N LEU A 874 1.42 22.23 27.72
CA LEU A 874 2.30 23.19 27.07
C LEU A 874 1.68 24.58 27.14
N THR A 875 2.34 25.51 27.83
CA THR A 875 1.96 26.93 27.83
C THR A 875 2.84 27.70 26.86
N LEU A 876 2.22 28.36 25.90
CA LEU A 876 2.87 29.08 24.81
C LEU A 876 2.48 30.57 24.86
N SER A 877 3.42 31.44 24.54
CA SER A 877 3.14 32.87 24.37
C SER A 877 2.36 33.13 23.08
N TYR A 878 1.74 34.32 22.97
CA TYR A 878 0.97 34.69 21.78
C TYR A 878 1.75 34.57 20.46
N SER A 879 3.07 34.82 20.46
CA SER A 879 3.94 34.71 19.29
C SER A 879 4.37 33.28 18.96
N GLN A 880 4.01 32.30 19.79
CA GLN A 880 4.33 30.88 19.62
C GLN A 880 3.07 30.10 19.21
N ASN A 881 2.31 30.64 18.26
CA ASN A 881 1.02 30.11 17.82
C ASN A 881 1.08 29.28 16.53
N ASP A 882 2.26 29.15 15.94
CA ASP A 882 2.57 28.20 14.86
C ASP A 882 3.32 27.00 15.45
N ILE A 883 2.64 25.86 15.55
CA ILE A 883 3.17 24.65 16.17
C ILE A 883 3.08 23.45 15.24
N ALA A 884 4.14 22.65 15.21
CA ALA A 884 4.14 21.36 14.53
C ALA A 884 4.64 20.26 15.45
N PHE A 885 3.92 19.15 15.49
CA PHE A 885 4.32 17.94 16.20
C PHE A 885 4.80 16.92 15.19
N GLN A 886 5.98 16.35 15.42
CA GLN A 886 6.44 15.15 14.74
C GLN A 886 6.26 13.96 15.67
N PHE A 887 5.85 12.83 15.14
CA PHE A 887 5.51 11.65 15.91
C PHE A 887 5.86 10.36 15.18
N ALA A 888 6.16 9.31 15.93
CA ALA A 888 6.38 7.98 15.42
C ALA A 888 5.38 7.00 16.08
N PRO A 889 4.53 6.32 15.29
CA PRO A 889 3.80 5.16 15.77
C PRO A 889 4.76 3.97 15.80
N ILE A 890 5.46 3.77 16.91
CA ILE A 890 6.46 2.73 17.09
C ILE A 890 5.78 1.37 17.18
N HIS A 891 6.01 0.57 16.15
CA HIS A 891 5.83 -0.87 16.16
C HIS A 891 6.73 -1.45 15.07
N TYR A 892 7.73 -2.21 15.46
CA TYR A 892 8.86 -2.53 14.57
C TYR A 892 8.62 -3.66 13.58
N SER A 893 7.55 -4.46 13.70
CA SER A 893 7.29 -5.58 12.77
C SER A 893 7.11 -5.11 11.31
N ARG A 894 6.27 -4.08 11.09
CA ARG A 894 5.92 -3.54 9.77
C ARG A 894 5.75 -2.01 9.83
N PRO A 895 6.82 -1.25 10.19
CA PRO A 895 6.71 0.16 10.55
C PRO A 895 6.09 1.03 9.46
N GLU A 896 6.37 0.76 8.19
CA GLU A 896 5.83 1.47 7.02
C GLU A 896 4.30 1.38 6.87
N ARG A 897 3.67 0.41 7.54
CA ARG A 897 2.23 0.19 7.52
C ARG A 897 1.52 0.78 8.72
N ASN A 898 2.26 1.21 9.74
CA ASN A 898 1.66 1.83 10.90
C ASN A 898 0.95 3.12 10.47
N LEU A 899 -0.20 3.38 11.08
CA LEU A 899 -1.02 4.56 10.82
C LEU A 899 -1.06 5.42 12.07
N ILE A 900 -1.26 6.72 11.87
CA ILE A 900 -1.62 7.62 12.96
C ILE A 900 -2.97 8.27 12.69
N ALA A 901 -3.68 8.57 13.77
CA ALA A 901 -4.79 9.50 13.77
C ALA A 901 -4.52 10.62 14.78
N TYR A 902 -4.76 11.85 14.37
CA TYR A 902 -4.61 13.02 15.23
C TYR A 902 -5.84 13.93 15.18
N LYS A 903 -6.03 14.70 16.25
CA LYS A 903 -7.09 15.70 16.40
C LYS A 903 -6.65 16.80 17.37
N LEU A 904 -6.96 18.06 17.08
CA LEU A 904 -6.77 19.18 17.99
C LEU A 904 -8.15 19.74 18.38
N ASP A 905 -8.64 19.33 19.56
CA ASP A 905 -9.89 19.88 20.12
C ASP A 905 -9.73 21.39 20.31
N GLY A 906 -10.70 22.17 19.82
CA GLY A 906 -10.62 23.64 19.72
C GLY A 906 -10.22 24.15 18.33
N PHE A 907 -9.74 23.27 17.44
CA PHE A 907 -9.37 23.61 16.05
C PHE A 907 -10.13 22.74 15.01
N ASN A 908 -10.12 21.41 15.15
CA ASN A 908 -10.83 20.49 14.24
C ASN A 908 -11.69 19.45 14.97
N ALA A 909 -12.89 19.15 14.42
CA ALA A 909 -13.90 18.29 15.05
C ALA A 909 -13.68 16.78 14.81
N ASP A 910 -13.21 16.40 13.62
CA ASP A 910 -13.03 15.01 13.20
C ASP A 910 -11.56 14.55 13.29
N TRP A 911 -11.35 13.23 13.45
CA TRP A 911 -10.03 12.60 13.40
C TRP A 911 -9.44 12.66 12.00
N VAL A 912 -8.18 13.07 11.91
CA VAL A 912 -7.39 13.01 10.66
C VAL A 912 -6.53 11.77 10.68
N TYR A 913 -6.79 10.83 9.77
CA TYR A 913 -6.01 9.60 9.60
C TYR A 913 -4.92 9.82 8.56
N SER A 914 -3.68 9.52 8.89
CA SER A 914 -2.54 9.80 8.02
C SER A 914 -1.43 8.76 8.14
N LYS A 915 -0.67 8.61 7.05
CA LYS A 915 0.65 7.96 7.04
C LYS A 915 1.79 8.94 7.29
N LEU A 916 1.49 10.25 7.20
CA LEU A 916 2.45 11.30 7.54
C LEU A 916 2.67 11.31 9.06
N LYS A 917 3.92 11.52 9.44
CA LYS A 917 4.42 11.46 10.81
C LYS A 917 4.54 12.83 11.46
N PHE A 918 3.77 13.79 10.97
CA PHE A 918 3.70 15.12 11.55
C PHE A 918 2.30 15.72 11.38
N ALA A 919 1.98 16.66 12.27
CA ALA A 919 0.79 17.49 12.20
C ALA A 919 1.18 18.94 12.50
N THR A 920 0.68 19.87 11.68
CA THR A 920 1.00 21.29 11.77
C THR A 920 -0.27 22.09 12.02
N PHE A 921 -0.20 23.04 12.94
CA PHE A 921 -1.27 23.95 13.30
C PHE A 921 -0.71 25.37 13.31
N THR A 922 -1.23 26.21 12.42
CA THR A 922 -0.74 27.58 12.23
C THR A 922 -1.77 28.61 12.69
N ASN A 923 -1.26 29.76 13.13
CA ASN A 923 -2.03 30.92 13.56
C ASN A 923 -3.13 30.59 14.56
N LEU A 924 -2.81 29.80 15.59
CA LEU A 924 -3.76 29.47 16.64
C LEU A 924 -4.14 30.72 17.46
N ASP A 925 -5.43 30.88 17.73
CA ASP A 925 -5.95 31.96 18.57
C ASP A 925 -5.57 31.76 20.05
N PRO A 926 -5.49 32.83 20.87
CA PRO A 926 -5.36 32.67 22.31
C PRO A 926 -6.50 31.84 22.89
N GLY A 927 -6.16 30.78 23.61
CA GLY A 927 -7.15 29.83 24.10
C GLY A 927 -6.53 28.52 24.57
N GLU A 928 -7.41 27.58 24.89
CA GLU A 928 -7.02 26.23 25.30
C GLU A 928 -7.38 25.23 24.20
N TYR A 929 -6.42 24.37 23.89
CA TYR A 929 -6.54 23.30 22.92
C TYR A 929 -6.12 21.98 23.54
N THR A 930 -6.59 20.87 22.99
CA THR A 930 -6.12 19.53 23.40
C THR A 930 -5.77 18.71 22.18
N LEU A 931 -4.47 18.44 22.01
CA LEU A 931 -3.98 17.52 21.00
C LEU A 931 -4.28 16.09 21.47
N LYS A 932 -4.88 15.28 20.59
CA LYS A 932 -5.17 13.87 20.80
C LYS A 932 -4.52 13.07 19.68
N LEU A 933 -3.80 12.02 20.06
CA LEU A 933 -3.10 11.11 19.14
C LEU A 933 -3.46 9.66 19.45
N LYS A 934 -3.71 8.87 18.40
CA LYS A 934 -3.79 7.40 18.48
C LYS A 934 -3.11 6.78 17.26
N ALA A 935 -2.67 5.52 17.35
CA ALA A 935 -1.96 4.86 16.27
C ALA A 935 -2.44 3.44 16.05
N ALA A 936 -2.25 2.94 14.84
CA ALA A 936 -2.43 1.53 14.51
C ALA A 936 -1.10 0.91 14.08
N ASN A 937 -0.85 -0.33 14.50
CA ASN A 937 0.28 -1.11 13.97
C ASN A 937 0.02 -1.50 12.50
N GLY A 938 1.03 -2.10 11.86
CA GLY A 938 0.93 -2.54 10.47
C GLY A 938 -0.10 -3.65 10.19
N ASP A 939 -0.70 -4.21 11.25
CA ASP A 939 -1.78 -5.20 11.20
C ASP A 939 -3.17 -4.58 11.48
N GLY A 940 -3.25 -3.25 11.59
CA GLY A 940 -4.49 -2.51 11.77
C GLY A 940 -5.04 -2.48 13.20
N ILE A 941 -4.26 -2.93 14.18
CA ILE A 941 -4.63 -2.89 15.60
C ILE A 941 -4.33 -1.51 16.18
N TRP A 942 -5.36 -0.81 16.65
CA TRP A 942 -5.26 0.53 17.24
C TRP A 942 -4.85 0.49 18.72
N SER A 943 -4.21 1.55 19.20
CA SER A 943 -3.97 1.79 20.62
C SER A 943 -5.28 2.07 21.37
N ASP A 944 -5.42 1.54 22.60
CA ASP A 944 -6.62 1.76 23.44
C ASP A 944 -6.67 3.18 24.00
N GLU A 945 -5.51 3.70 24.40
CA GLU A 945 -5.38 5.00 25.05
C GLU A 945 -4.94 6.06 24.04
N GLU A 946 -5.57 7.23 24.12
CA GLU A 946 -5.19 8.42 23.37
C GLU A 946 -4.05 9.13 24.10
N ARG A 947 -2.94 9.43 23.41
CA ARG A 947 -1.94 10.36 23.94
C ARG A 947 -2.51 11.76 23.83
N THR A 948 -2.61 12.46 24.96
CA THR A 948 -3.17 13.81 25.02
C THR A 948 -2.16 14.83 25.53
N ILE A 949 -2.19 16.03 24.95
CA ILE A 949 -1.42 17.20 25.43
C ILE A 949 -2.34 18.41 25.42
N ARG A 950 -2.47 19.06 26.58
CA ARG A 950 -3.18 20.33 26.71
C ARG A 950 -2.25 21.46 26.26
N ILE A 951 -2.72 22.32 25.37
CA ILE A 951 -1.94 23.43 24.82
C ILE A 951 -2.67 24.72 25.18
N VAL A 952 -1.99 25.64 25.85
CA VAL A 952 -2.54 26.92 26.30
C VAL A 952 -1.78 28.05 25.62
N ILE A 953 -2.46 28.83 24.79
CA ILE A 953 -1.88 30.00 24.13
C ILE A 953 -2.32 31.26 24.87
N LEU A 954 -1.34 31.94 25.48
CA LEU A 954 -1.59 33.13 26.28
C LEU A 954 -2.02 34.32 25.38
N PRO A 955 -2.97 35.16 25.84
CA PRO A 955 -3.35 36.35 25.10
C PRO A 955 -2.21 37.38 25.09
N PRO A 956 -2.09 38.19 24.03
CA PRO A 956 -1.11 39.27 24.01
C PRO A 956 -1.44 40.33 25.06
N TYR A 957 -0.43 41.05 25.53
CA TYR A 957 -0.58 42.05 26.60
C TYR A 957 -1.73 43.03 26.37
N TRP A 958 -1.93 43.49 25.14
CA TRP A 958 -2.98 44.46 24.77
C TRP A 958 -4.41 43.92 24.78
N ARG A 959 -4.62 42.60 24.94
CA ARG A 959 -5.94 41.96 25.11
C ARG A 959 -6.18 41.44 26.54
N THR A 960 -5.32 41.80 27.49
CA THR A 960 -5.48 41.42 28.91
C THR A 960 -6.54 42.27 29.61
N THR A 961 -7.15 41.75 30.68
CA THR A 961 -8.11 42.50 31.51
C THR A 961 -7.50 43.80 32.05
N LEU A 962 -6.22 43.78 32.43
CA LEU A 962 -5.49 44.97 32.86
C LEU A 962 -5.35 46.02 31.75
N ALA A 963 -5.11 45.59 30.51
CA ALA A 963 -5.10 46.49 29.35
C ALA A 963 -6.49 47.09 29.09
N TYR A 964 -7.57 46.31 29.19
CA TYR A 964 -8.92 46.88 29.06
C TYR A 964 -9.26 47.86 30.18
N ILE A 965 -8.81 47.61 31.41
CA ILE A 965 -8.94 48.55 32.53
C ILE A 965 -8.14 49.83 32.23
N SER A 966 -6.91 49.72 31.72
CA SER A 966 -6.09 50.89 31.39
C SER A 966 -6.68 51.68 30.23
N TYR A 967 -7.22 51.03 29.20
CA TYR A 967 -8.00 51.68 28.13
C TYR A 967 -9.20 52.41 28.70
N GLY A 968 -9.92 51.80 29.63
CA GLY A 968 -11.03 52.42 30.35
C GLY A 968 -10.59 53.67 31.12
N ILE A 969 -9.50 53.59 31.89
CA ILE A 969 -8.94 54.73 32.64
C ILE A 969 -8.48 55.84 31.70
N ILE A 970 -7.80 55.50 30.61
CA ILE A 970 -7.37 56.47 29.59
C ILE A 970 -8.60 57.11 28.92
N PHE A 971 -9.61 56.32 28.57
CA PHE A 971 -10.85 56.79 27.96
C PHE A 971 -11.62 57.75 28.89
N PHE A 972 -11.82 57.37 30.16
CA PHE A 972 -12.44 58.25 31.17
C PHE A 972 -11.55 59.46 31.49
N GLY A 973 -10.23 59.31 31.47
CA GLY A 973 -9.28 60.42 31.61
C GLY A 973 -9.34 61.40 30.45
N ILE A 974 -9.51 60.91 29.22
CA ILE A 974 -9.73 61.72 28.00
C ILE A 974 -11.09 62.39 28.08
N ILE A 975 -12.17 61.69 28.45
CA ILE A 975 -13.49 62.29 28.65
C ILE A 975 -13.44 63.37 29.73
N PHE A 976 -12.80 63.11 30.87
CA PHE A 976 -12.61 64.08 31.94
C PHE A 976 -11.75 65.26 31.47
N GLY A 977 -10.70 65.00 30.69
CA GLY A 977 -9.88 66.02 30.06
C GLY A 977 -10.68 66.89 29.08
N ILE A 978 -11.52 66.28 28.24
CA ILE A 978 -12.41 66.95 27.30
C ILE A 978 -13.49 67.75 28.04
N ASP A 979 -14.14 67.20 29.07
CA ASP A 979 -15.11 67.92 29.91
C ASP A 979 -14.44 69.13 30.58
N ARG A 980 -13.24 68.94 31.14
CA ARG A 980 -12.47 70.02 31.78
C ARG A 980 -12.04 71.09 30.77
N ILE A 981 -11.68 70.70 29.55
CA ILE A 981 -11.35 71.61 28.44
C ILE A 981 -12.61 72.31 27.91
N GLN A 982 -13.75 71.62 27.79
CA GLN A 982 -15.02 72.22 27.37
C GLN A 982 -15.54 73.23 28.39
N ARG A 983 -15.49 72.92 29.69
CA ARG A 983 -15.80 73.88 30.76
C ARG A 983 -14.87 75.10 30.73
N ARG A 984 -13.57 74.89 30.47
CA ARG A 984 -12.62 76.00 30.23
C ARG A 984 -12.95 76.80 28.97
N ARG A 985 -13.36 76.15 27.88
CA ARG A 985 -13.76 76.78 26.60
C ARG A 985 -15.07 77.56 26.70
N ILE A 986 -16.02 77.11 27.51
CA ILE A 986 -17.27 77.83 27.79
C ILE A 986 -16.98 79.12 28.58
N LEU A 987 -16.05 79.09 29.54
CA LEU A 987 -15.58 80.27 30.27
C LEU A 987 -14.71 81.24 29.43
N THR A 988 -14.10 80.79 28.33
CA THR A 988 -13.30 81.65 27.42
C THR A 988 -14.09 82.15 26.21
N LYS A 989 -15.26 81.58 25.91
CA LYS A 989 -16.14 81.97 24.80
C LYS A 989 -16.81 83.34 24.98
N GLU A 990 -16.87 83.87 26.20
CA GLU A 990 -17.42 85.21 26.47
C GLU A 990 -16.45 86.35 26.14
N ARG A 991 -15.18 86.08 25.84
CA ARG A 991 -14.16 87.13 25.90
C ARG A 991 -13.53 87.63 24.61
N ASN A 992 -13.56 86.96 23.46
CA ASN A 992 -12.87 87.51 22.28
C ASN A 992 -13.45 87.02 20.94
N VAL A 993 -14.38 87.83 20.43
CA VAL A 993 -14.86 87.91 19.04
C VAL A 993 -13.81 88.57 18.11
N ALA A 994 -12.54 88.62 18.46
CA ALA A 994 -11.55 89.43 17.74
C ALA A 994 -10.39 88.62 17.15
N ALA A 995 -10.44 88.47 15.83
CA ALA A 995 -9.31 88.48 14.91
C ALA A 995 -8.40 87.23 14.83
N ILE A 996 -8.78 86.33 13.92
CA ILE A 996 -7.94 85.93 12.76
C ILE A 996 -6.47 85.60 13.10
N LYS A 997 -6.27 84.50 13.83
CA LYS A 997 -4.99 83.77 13.81
C LYS A 997 -5.23 82.26 13.68
N GLU A 998 -6.30 81.93 12.97
CA GLU A 998 -6.78 80.58 12.67
C GLU A 998 -6.10 79.98 11.41
N ALA A 999 -5.20 80.74 10.76
CA ALA A 999 -4.46 80.28 9.57
C ALA A 999 -3.20 79.46 9.91
N GLU A 1000 -2.56 79.67 11.07
CA GLU A 1000 -1.30 78.97 11.42
C GLU A 1000 -1.53 77.56 12.01
N LEU A 1001 -2.69 77.30 12.64
CA LEU A 1001 -2.95 76.04 13.34
C LEU A 1001 -3.29 74.84 12.44
N ARG A 1002 -3.69 75.09 11.18
CA ARG A 1002 -3.99 74.01 10.23
C ARG A 1002 -2.75 73.37 9.61
N ALA A 1003 -1.59 74.04 9.65
CA ALA A 1003 -0.34 73.53 9.09
C ALA A 1003 0.33 72.46 9.97
N MET A 1004 0.22 72.55 11.30
CA MET A 1004 0.88 71.60 12.23
C MET A 1004 0.11 70.26 12.41
N ALA A 1005 -1.20 70.23 12.19
CA ALA A 1005 -2.00 69.01 12.39
C ALA A 1005 -1.82 67.98 11.26
N ALA A 1006 -1.44 68.42 10.06
CA ALA A 1006 -1.15 67.52 8.93
C ALA A 1006 0.22 66.81 9.08
N GLU A 1007 1.21 67.45 9.70
CA GLU A 1007 2.56 66.88 9.88
C GLU A 1007 2.60 65.70 10.87
N ALA A 1008 1.79 65.72 11.92
CA ALA A 1008 1.78 64.66 12.94
C ALA A 1008 1.10 63.37 12.46
N GLN A 1009 0.08 63.46 11.60
CA GLN A 1009 -0.53 62.29 10.95
C GLN A 1009 0.38 61.68 9.88
N SER A 1010 1.16 62.51 9.17
CA SER A 1010 2.13 62.02 8.18
C SER A 1010 3.23 61.17 8.80
N ARG A 1011 3.72 61.49 10.01
CA ARG A 1011 4.83 60.73 10.67
C ARG A 1011 4.41 59.36 11.21
N VAL A 1012 3.19 59.22 11.74
CA VAL A 1012 2.68 57.92 12.23
C VAL A 1012 2.37 56.99 11.06
N MET A 1013 1.79 57.53 9.99
CA MET A 1013 1.52 56.79 8.76
C MET A 1013 2.81 56.42 8.00
N GLN A 1014 3.84 57.27 8.02
CA GLN A 1014 5.17 56.95 7.47
C GLN A 1014 5.85 55.82 8.23
N ALA A 1015 5.85 55.82 9.57
CA ALA A 1015 6.48 54.75 10.35
C ALA A 1015 5.77 53.38 10.21
N GLU A 1016 4.43 53.38 10.06
CA GLU A 1016 3.67 52.15 9.84
C GLU A 1016 3.83 51.62 8.39
N ASN A 1017 3.91 52.53 7.40
CA ASN A 1017 4.21 52.16 6.01
C ASN A 1017 5.66 51.68 5.85
N GLU A 1018 6.65 52.30 6.51
CA GLU A 1018 8.05 51.86 6.48
C GLU A 1018 8.22 50.45 7.05
N ARG A 1019 7.51 50.11 8.13
CA ARG A 1019 7.54 48.76 8.68
C ARG A 1019 6.92 47.73 7.73
N LYS A 1020 5.75 48.03 7.14
CA LYS A 1020 5.09 47.13 6.18
C LYS A 1020 5.92 46.94 4.90
N SER A 1021 6.52 48.02 4.38
CA SER A 1021 7.44 47.93 3.24
C SER A 1021 8.67 47.09 3.58
N LYS A 1022 9.21 47.18 4.80
CA LYS A 1022 10.36 46.35 5.20
C LYS A 1022 10.02 44.86 5.30
N GLU A 1023 8.88 44.51 5.88
CA GLU A 1023 8.42 43.11 5.97
C GLU A 1023 8.12 42.51 4.58
N LEU A 1024 7.55 43.30 3.65
CA LEU A 1024 7.35 42.89 2.26
C LEU A 1024 8.67 42.76 1.48
N GLU A 1025 9.64 43.63 1.73
CA GLU A 1025 10.96 43.56 1.09
C GLU A 1025 11.76 42.33 1.57
N GLU A 1026 11.68 41.99 2.87
CA GLU A 1026 12.29 40.76 3.40
C GLU A 1026 11.68 39.49 2.78
N ALA A 1027 10.35 39.48 2.58
CA ALA A 1027 9.66 38.38 1.89
C ALA A 1027 10.02 38.30 0.38
N ARG A 1028 10.19 39.44 -0.28
CA ARG A 1028 10.63 39.55 -1.67
C ARG A 1028 12.07 39.02 -1.84
N GLU A 1029 12.99 39.44 -0.97
CA GLU A 1029 14.38 38.94 -0.95
C GLU A 1029 14.43 37.43 -0.70
N LEU A 1030 13.61 36.90 0.21
CA LEU A 1030 13.52 35.47 0.46
C LEU A 1030 13.06 34.71 -0.80
N GLN A 1031 12.01 35.20 -1.47
CA GLN A 1031 11.53 34.59 -2.72
C GLN A 1031 12.59 34.63 -3.82
N LEU A 1032 13.23 35.77 -4.04
CA LEU A 1032 14.32 35.91 -5.01
C LEU A 1032 15.51 34.98 -4.69
N SER A 1033 15.78 34.74 -3.40
CA SER A 1033 16.82 33.80 -2.96
C SER A 1033 16.51 32.34 -3.34
N MET A 1034 15.24 32.01 -3.60
CA MET A 1034 14.80 30.70 -4.06
C MET A 1034 14.91 30.53 -5.57
N LEU A 1035 15.21 31.55 -6.36
CA LEU A 1035 15.46 31.34 -7.78
C LEU A 1035 16.83 30.68 -8.02
N PRO A 1036 17.00 29.98 -9.17
CA PRO A 1036 18.29 29.42 -9.55
C PRO A 1036 19.36 30.52 -9.62
N LYS A 1037 20.40 30.41 -8.77
CA LYS A 1037 21.54 31.35 -8.78
C LYS A 1037 22.49 31.13 -9.95
N ASN A 1038 22.51 29.92 -10.50
CA ASN A 1038 23.33 29.54 -11.65
C ASN A 1038 22.45 28.88 -12.71
N LEU A 1039 22.64 29.26 -13.97
CA LEU A 1039 22.01 28.60 -15.10
C LEU A 1039 22.75 27.30 -15.44
N PRO A 1040 22.05 26.25 -15.91
CA PRO A 1040 22.70 25.00 -16.28
C PRO A 1040 23.60 25.19 -17.50
N SER A 1041 24.86 24.78 -17.39
CA SER A 1041 25.83 24.81 -18.49
C SER A 1041 25.81 23.48 -19.26
N LEU A 1042 25.10 23.44 -20.38
CA LEU A 1042 25.06 22.28 -21.28
C LEU A 1042 25.85 22.58 -22.57
N PRO A 1043 26.74 21.67 -23.05
CA PRO A 1043 27.60 21.95 -24.21
C PRO A 1043 26.85 22.30 -25.51
N HIS A 1044 25.59 21.90 -25.62
CA HIS A 1044 24.77 21.99 -26.82
C HIS A 1044 23.63 23.03 -26.72
N LEU A 1045 23.55 23.80 -25.62
CA LEU A 1045 22.52 24.81 -25.39
C LEU A 1045 23.13 26.10 -24.86
N ASP A 1046 22.59 27.25 -25.27
CA ASP A 1046 22.72 28.53 -24.57
C ASP A 1046 21.39 28.89 -23.91
N ILE A 1047 21.44 29.35 -22.67
CA ILE A 1047 20.26 29.65 -21.86
C ILE A 1047 20.47 31.01 -21.21
N ALA A 1048 19.49 31.90 -21.38
CA ALA A 1048 19.43 33.16 -20.65
C ALA A 1048 18.05 33.33 -20.02
N VAL A 1049 18.01 34.00 -18.88
CA VAL A 1049 16.78 34.25 -18.12
C VAL A 1049 16.73 35.70 -17.68
N TYR A 1050 15.52 36.24 -17.67
CA TYR A 1050 15.22 37.55 -17.10
C TYR A 1050 13.96 37.42 -16.25
N MET A 1051 13.98 38.03 -15.08
CA MET A 1051 12.80 38.18 -14.24
C MET A 1051 12.86 39.55 -13.58
N LYS A 1052 11.78 40.31 -13.68
CA LYS A 1052 11.58 41.58 -12.97
C LYS A 1052 10.23 41.50 -12.28
N THR A 1053 10.23 41.54 -10.95
CA THR A 1053 9.00 41.51 -10.17
C THR A 1053 8.38 42.90 -10.02
N ALA A 1054 7.05 42.97 -10.05
CA ALA A 1054 6.29 44.16 -9.65
C ALA A 1054 6.61 44.51 -8.19
N THR A 1055 6.37 45.74 -7.74
CA THR A 1055 6.83 46.31 -6.45
C THR A 1055 6.50 45.56 -5.13
N GLU A 1056 5.90 44.36 -5.17
CA GLU A 1056 5.61 43.47 -4.03
C GLU A 1056 6.32 42.09 -4.16
N VAL A 1057 5.89 41.07 -3.40
CA VAL A 1057 6.29 39.65 -3.57
C VAL A 1057 5.56 39.10 -4.80
N GLY A 1058 6.31 38.63 -5.79
CA GLY A 1058 5.81 38.25 -7.10
C GLY A 1058 5.12 36.88 -7.16
N GLY A 1059 4.42 36.59 -8.25
CA GLY A 1059 3.86 35.28 -8.59
C GLY A 1059 4.69 34.49 -9.60
N ASP A 1060 5.59 35.15 -10.34
CA ASP A 1060 6.41 34.49 -11.35
C ASP A 1060 7.47 33.55 -10.76
N TYR A 1061 7.71 32.43 -11.44
CA TYR A 1061 8.64 31.38 -11.06
C TYR A 1061 9.31 30.75 -12.28
N TYR A 1062 10.61 30.49 -12.19
CA TYR A 1062 11.31 29.64 -13.14
C TYR A 1062 12.35 28.75 -12.44
N ASP A 1063 12.62 27.59 -13.02
CA ASP A 1063 13.63 26.67 -12.50
C ASP A 1063 14.12 25.66 -13.56
N PHE A 1064 15.24 25.01 -13.25
CA PHE A 1064 15.93 24.10 -14.15
C PHE A 1064 16.36 22.83 -13.41
N ASN A 1065 16.22 21.69 -14.08
CA ASN A 1065 16.82 20.43 -13.63
C ASN A 1065 17.53 19.74 -14.80
N VAL A 1066 18.75 19.26 -14.56
CA VAL A 1066 19.52 18.50 -15.54
C VAL A 1066 19.62 17.05 -15.06
N GLY A 1067 18.98 16.14 -15.79
CA GLY A 1067 19.05 14.70 -15.49
C GLY A 1067 20.45 14.12 -15.72
N LEU A 1068 20.76 13.00 -15.06
CA LEU A 1068 22.02 12.27 -15.26
C LEU A 1068 22.24 11.82 -16.71
N ASP A 1069 21.15 11.72 -17.50
CA ASP A 1069 21.17 11.38 -18.92
C ASP A 1069 21.32 12.59 -19.85
N GLY A 1070 21.58 13.78 -19.29
CA GLY A 1070 21.74 15.04 -20.02
C GLY A 1070 20.42 15.72 -20.40
N THR A 1071 19.26 15.20 -19.98
CA THR A 1071 17.96 15.83 -20.27
C THR A 1071 17.81 17.14 -19.49
N LEU A 1072 17.60 18.25 -20.18
CA LEU A 1072 17.24 19.53 -19.56
C LEU A 1072 15.73 19.59 -19.35
N THR A 1073 15.29 19.72 -18.10
CA THR A 1073 13.90 20.04 -17.75
C THR A 1073 13.84 21.50 -17.34
N VAL A 1074 12.96 22.28 -17.97
CA VAL A 1074 12.75 23.70 -17.70
C VAL A 1074 11.31 23.91 -17.27
N VAL A 1075 11.11 24.77 -16.29
CA VAL A 1075 9.79 25.21 -15.87
C VAL A 1075 9.73 26.73 -15.81
N ILE A 1076 8.61 27.28 -16.27
CA ILE A 1076 8.19 28.66 -16.03
C ILE A 1076 6.75 28.61 -15.52
N GLY A 1077 6.40 29.50 -14.61
CA GLY A 1077 5.03 29.61 -14.17
C GLY A 1077 4.72 30.92 -13.50
N ASP A 1078 3.43 31.15 -13.33
CA ASP A 1078 2.84 32.35 -12.77
C ASP A 1078 1.75 31.93 -11.78
N ALA A 1079 1.77 32.53 -10.59
CA ALA A 1079 0.83 32.24 -9.51
C ALA A 1079 -0.19 33.37 -9.39
N THR A 1080 -1.48 33.02 -9.43
CA THR A 1080 -2.54 34.03 -9.35
C THR A 1080 -2.59 34.70 -7.97
N GLY A 1081 -2.57 36.03 -7.93
CA GLY A 1081 -2.63 36.83 -6.70
C GLY A 1081 -1.29 37.50 -6.38
N HIS A 1082 -1.23 38.29 -5.30
CA HIS A 1082 -0.03 39.05 -4.93
C HIS A 1082 0.37 38.82 -3.46
N GLY A 1083 1.61 39.16 -3.11
CA GLY A 1083 2.10 39.08 -1.74
C GLY A 1083 2.38 37.64 -1.27
N MET A 1084 2.19 37.41 0.04
CA MET A 1084 2.54 36.13 0.69
C MET A 1084 1.81 34.89 0.12
N LYS A 1085 0.63 35.07 -0.47
CA LYS A 1085 -0.13 33.98 -1.10
C LYS A 1085 0.57 33.45 -2.36
N ALA A 1086 1.02 34.36 -3.22
CA ALA A 1086 1.79 34.06 -4.41
C ALA A 1086 3.15 33.43 -4.05
N GLY A 1087 3.87 34.02 -3.08
CA GLY A 1087 5.13 33.48 -2.58
C GLY A 1087 5.03 32.04 -2.02
N THR A 1088 3.93 31.70 -1.35
CA THR A 1088 3.69 30.34 -0.86
C THR A 1088 3.44 29.35 -2.01
N MET A 1089 2.69 29.78 -3.04
CA MET A 1089 2.44 28.96 -4.23
C MET A 1089 3.74 28.70 -5.01
N VAL A 1090 4.58 29.71 -5.17
CA VAL A 1090 5.91 29.59 -5.80
C VAL A 1090 6.80 28.61 -5.03
N THR A 1091 6.79 28.67 -3.70
CA THR A 1091 7.56 27.74 -2.86
C THR A 1091 7.04 26.30 -2.99
N ALA A 1092 5.72 26.11 -3.03
CA ALA A 1092 5.11 24.80 -3.25
C ALA A 1092 5.44 24.25 -4.65
N ALA A 1093 5.30 25.09 -5.69
CA ALA A 1093 5.64 24.73 -7.06
C ALA A 1093 7.11 24.32 -7.19
N LYS A 1094 8.02 25.04 -6.51
CA LYS A 1094 9.44 24.71 -6.48
C LYS A 1094 9.74 23.36 -5.84
N THR A 1095 9.19 23.10 -4.66
CA THR A 1095 9.40 21.81 -3.97
C THR A 1095 8.89 20.65 -4.82
N LEU A 1096 7.72 20.82 -5.45
CA LEU A 1096 7.14 19.80 -6.31
C LEU A 1096 7.95 19.61 -7.60
N PHE A 1097 8.41 20.70 -8.23
CA PHE A 1097 9.30 20.63 -9.38
C PHE A 1097 10.57 19.86 -9.05
N ASN A 1098 11.23 20.16 -7.92
CA ASN A 1098 12.43 19.43 -7.49
C ASN A 1098 12.17 17.93 -7.25
N SER A 1099 10.99 17.57 -6.74
CA SER A 1099 10.63 16.16 -6.51
C SER A 1099 10.31 15.39 -7.79
N TYR A 1100 9.74 16.04 -8.80
CA TYR A 1100 9.20 15.36 -9.98
C TYR A 1100 9.91 15.69 -11.31
N SER A 1101 10.81 16.66 -11.33
CA SER A 1101 11.50 17.11 -12.56
C SER A 1101 12.31 16.00 -13.25
N ALA A 1102 12.77 14.98 -12.52
CA ALA A 1102 13.46 13.82 -13.09
C ALA A 1102 12.50 12.81 -13.77
N ASN A 1103 11.19 12.92 -13.57
CA ASN A 1103 10.22 11.99 -14.15
C ASN A 1103 10.15 12.17 -15.67
N PRO A 1104 10.19 11.10 -16.48
CA PRO A 1104 10.10 11.21 -17.94
C PRO A 1104 8.72 11.66 -18.44
N ASN A 1105 7.65 11.48 -17.65
CA ASN A 1105 6.29 11.80 -18.03
C ASN A 1105 5.83 13.15 -17.43
N ILE A 1106 5.72 14.17 -18.28
CA ILE A 1106 5.26 15.52 -17.87
C ILE A 1106 3.81 15.50 -17.37
N LEU A 1107 2.91 14.72 -17.99
CA LEU A 1107 1.51 14.65 -17.55
C LEU A 1107 1.39 14.06 -16.15
N PHE A 1108 2.16 13.02 -15.84
CA PHE A 1108 2.23 12.48 -14.49
C PHE A 1108 2.65 13.57 -13.49
N THR A 1109 3.66 14.36 -13.84
CA THR A 1109 4.13 15.48 -13.01
C THR A 1109 3.03 16.52 -12.79
N PHE A 1110 2.31 16.90 -13.84
CA PHE A 1110 1.20 17.87 -13.74
C PHE A 1110 0.03 17.35 -12.89
N HIS A 1111 -0.29 16.06 -12.99
CA HIS A 1111 -1.32 15.43 -12.16
C HIS A 1111 -0.92 15.41 -10.68
N GLU A 1112 0.32 15.05 -10.37
CA GLU A 1112 0.82 15.06 -9.00
C GLU A 1112 0.89 16.47 -8.42
N MET A 1113 1.39 17.44 -9.19
CA MET A 1113 1.40 18.85 -8.79
C MET A 1113 -0.02 19.38 -8.53
N THR A 1114 -0.97 19.08 -9.42
CA THR A 1114 -2.39 19.45 -9.26
C THR A 1114 -3.00 18.85 -7.99
N ARG A 1115 -2.71 17.57 -7.71
CA ARG A 1115 -3.18 16.86 -6.53
C ARG A 1115 -2.62 17.50 -5.25
N CYS A 1116 -1.32 17.77 -5.22
CA CYS A 1116 -0.66 18.40 -4.08
C CYS A 1116 -1.18 19.82 -3.84
N ILE A 1117 -1.25 20.67 -4.88
CA ILE A 1117 -1.75 22.05 -4.76
C ILE A 1117 -3.19 22.07 -4.22
N LYS A 1118 -4.05 21.12 -4.64
CA LYS A 1118 -5.41 21.02 -4.07
C LYS A 1118 -5.44 20.60 -2.61
N GLN A 1119 -4.53 19.74 -2.18
CA GLN A 1119 -4.44 19.32 -0.78
C GLN A 1119 -3.99 20.46 0.14
N LEU A 1120 -3.28 21.47 -0.38
CA LEU A 1120 -2.89 22.66 0.38
C LEU A 1120 -4.09 23.55 0.79
N GLN A 1121 -5.29 23.32 0.23
CA GLN A 1121 -6.53 24.08 0.52
C GLN A 1121 -6.37 25.62 0.42
N MET A 1122 -5.47 26.11 -0.44
CA MET A 1122 -5.30 27.54 -0.67
C MET A 1122 -6.49 28.09 -1.46
N GLN A 1123 -7.53 28.54 -0.75
CA GLN A 1123 -8.73 29.09 -1.38
C GLN A 1123 -8.35 30.28 -2.27
N SER A 1124 -8.62 30.16 -3.58
CA SER A 1124 -8.50 31.24 -4.60
C SER A 1124 -7.10 31.53 -5.15
N VAL A 1125 -6.13 30.61 -5.02
CA VAL A 1125 -4.80 30.73 -5.62
C VAL A 1125 -4.53 29.50 -6.50
N SER A 1126 -4.18 29.72 -7.75
CA SER A 1126 -3.83 28.68 -8.73
C SER A 1126 -2.45 28.97 -9.34
N MET A 1127 -1.81 27.95 -9.90
CA MET A 1127 -0.50 28.08 -10.55
C MET A 1127 -0.63 27.78 -12.04
N CYS A 1128 -0.41 28.79 -12.88
CA CYS A 1128 -0.14 28.60 -14.30
C CYS A 1128 1.29 28.08 -14.45
N LEU A 1129 1.51 27.04 -15.27
CA LEU A 1129 2.84 26.42 -15.41
C LEU A 1129 3.08 25.86 -16.80
N THR A 1130 4.24 26.14 -17.41
CA THR A 1130 4.74 25.45 -18.61
C THR A 1130 5.98 24.66 -18.25
N MET A 1131 6.01 23.39 -18.64
CA MET A 1131 7.17 22.52 -18.47
C MET A 1131 7.62 21.98 -19.81
N LEU A 1132 8.92 22.06 -20.06
CA LEU A 1132 9.54 21.43 -21.23
C LEU A 1132 10.72 20.55 -20.84
N LYS A 1133 10.97 19.54 -21.67
CA LYS A 1133 12.10 18.61 -21.57
C LYS A 1133 12.83 18.54 -22.91
N ILE A 1134 14.13 18.78 -22.91
CA ILE A 1134 14.99 18.70 -24.09
C ILE A 1134 15.99 17.56 -23.90
N ARG A 1135 15.98 16.60 -24.82
CA ARG A 1135 16.93 15.48 -24.87
C ARG A 1135 17.31 15.16 -26.30
N ASN A 1136 18.61 15.16 -26.62
CA ASN A 1136 19.13 14.77 -27.94
C ASN A 1136 18.35 15.41 -29.11
N ASN A 1137 18.12 16.72 -29.04
CA ASN A 1137 17.34 17.53 -30.00
C ASN A 1137 15.81 17.28 -30.03
N ASN A 1138 15.27 16.40 -29.21
CA ASN A 1138 13.82 16.26 -29.05
C ASN A 1138 13.31 17.14 -27.89
N LEU A 1139 12.29 17.94 -28.16
CA LEU A 1139 11.58 18.80 -27.22
C LEU A 1139 10.21 18.21 -26.92
N ILE A 1140 9.93 17.95 -25.65
CA ILE A 1140 8.60 17.59 -25.15
C ILE A 1140 8.10 18.73 -24.28
N ILE A 1141 6.88 19.23 -24.52
CA ILE A 1141 6.29 20.34 -23.77
C ILE A 1141 4.86 20.06 -23.35
N SER A 1142 4.47 20.55 -22.17
CA SER A 1142 3.08 20.66 -21.71
C SER A 1142 2.88 22.00 -20.98
N SER A 1143 1.65 22.51 -21.00
CA SER A 1143 1.30 23.77 -20.34
C SER A 1143 -0.04 23.68 -19.60
N ALA A 1144 -0.08 24.35 -18.45
CA ALA A 1144 -1.19 24.46 -17.53
C ALA A 1144 -1.64 25.93 -17.43
N GLY A 1145 -2.07 26.51 -18.55
CA GLY A 1145 -2.66 27.86 -18.59
C GLY A 1145 -1.67 29.01 -18.75
N MET A 1146 -0.42 28.74 -19.12
CA MET A 1146 0.57 29.79 -19.41
C MET A 1146 0.43 30.35 -20.85
N PRO A 1147 1.04 31.53 -21.11
CA PRO A 1147 1.30 32.04 -22.46
C PRO A 1147 1.91 31.02 -23.44
N PRO A 1148 1.71 31.23 -24.76
CA PRO A 1148 2.28 30.35 -25.78
C PRO A 1148 3.81 30.38 -25.77
N MET A 1149 4.41 29.21 -26.04
CA MET A 1149 5.84 29.13 -26.34
C MET A 1149 6.08 29.60 -27.79
N PHE A 1150 7.05 30.48 -28.00
CA PHE A 1150 7.52 30.84 -29.33
C PHE A 1150 8.77 30.03 -29.69
N LEU A 1151 8.74 29.35 -30.83
CA LEU A 1151 9.85 28.59 -31.38
C LEU A 1151 10.28 29.21 -32.70
N PHE A 1152 11.45 29.84 -32.72
CA PHE A 1152 12.07 30.32 -33.95
C PHE A 1152 12.84 29.19 -34.63
N LYS A 1153 12.44 28.86 -35.86
CA LYS A 1153 13.12 27.88 -36.71
C LYS A 1153 14.18 28.58 -37.56
N ARG A 1154 15.46 28.27 -37.34
CA ARG A 1154 16.57 28.97 -38.02
C ARG A 1154 16.57 28.77 -39.53
N GLU A 1155 16.19 27.58 -39.99
CA GLU A 1155 16.19 27.22 -41.41
C GLU A 1155 15.12 27.99 -42.20
N SER A 1156 13.90 28.11 -41.66
CA SER A 1156 12.79 28.81 -42.31
C SER A 1156 12.75 30.30 -41.98
N ARG A 1157 13.40 30.72 -40.89
CA ARG A 1157 13.31 32.06 -40.27
C ARG A 1157 11.89 32.45 -39.89
N ILE A 1158 11.09 31.47 -39.48
CA ILE A 1158 9.71 31.67 -39.04
C ILE A 1158 9.63 31.40 -37.54
N VAL A 1159 8.88 32.25 -36.83
CA VAL A 1159 8.47 31.98 -35.45
C VAL A 1159 7.15 31.19 -35.44
N GLU A 1160 7.20 29.97 -34.92
CA GLU A 1160 6.06 29.12 -34.63
C GLU A 1160 5.50 29.44 -33.23
N GLU A 1161 4.17 29.53 -33.13
CA GLU A 1161 3.46 29.78 -31.87
C GLU A 1161 2.81 28.48 -31.37
N HIS A 1162 3.20 28.05 -30.17
CA HIS A 1162 2.71 26.82 -29.56
C HIS A 1162 1.90 27.13 -28.31
N LEU A 1163 0.62 27.46 -28.51
CA LEU A 1163 -0.38 27.47 -27.45
C LEU A 1163 -0.90 26.04 -27.22
N LEU A 1164 -0.83 25.57 -25.98
CA LEU A 1164 -1.28 24.24 -25.58
C LEU A 1164 -2.53 24.35 -24.73
N LYS A 1165 -3.44 23.37 -24.85
CA LYS A 1165 -4.61 23.32 -23.98
C LYS A 1165 -4.19 23.04 -22.53
N GLY A 1166 -4.41 24.03 -21.67
CA GLY A 1166 -4.08 23.97 -20.25
C GLY A 1166 -5.15 24.60 -19.37
N MET A 1167 -5.13 24.24 -18.08
CA MET A 1167 -5.88 24.89 -17.01
C MET A 1167 -4.93 25.09 -15.83
N PRO A 1168 -5.01 26.17 -15.05
CA PRO A 1168 -4.11 26.38 -13.92
C PRO A 1168 -4.12 25.19 -12.96
N LEU A 1169 -2.93 24.77 -12.52
CA LEU A 1169 -2.74 23.66 -11.60
C LEU A 1169 -3.50 23.92 -10.30
N GLY A 1170 -4.15 22.88 -9.78
CA GLY A 1170 -5.01 22.98 -8.59
C GLY A 1170 -6.49 23.28 -8.88
N THR A 1171 -6.87 23.59 -10.12
CA THR A 1171 -8.27 23.91 -10.46
C THR A 1171 -9.16 22.65 -10.54
N MET A 1172 -8.75 21.65 -11.33
CA MET A 1172 -9.52 20.41 -11.55
C MET A 1172 -8.64 19.17 -11.36
N ASN A 1173 -9.16 18.13 -10.69
CA ASN A 1173 -8.36 16.94 -10.34
C ASN A 1173 -7.82 16.17 -11.55
N ASN A 1174 -8.58 16.16 -12.66
CA ASN A 1174 -8.30 15.30 -13.80
C ASN A 1174 -8.48 16.05 -15.12
N PHE A 1175 -7.76 17.18 -15.25
CA PHE A 1175 -7.74 17.94 -16.48
C PHE A 1175 -6.84 17.23 -17.53
N PRO A 1176 -7.30 17.05 -18.77
CA PRO A 1176 -6.51 16.38 -19.81
C PRO A 1176 -5.54 17.37 -20.46
N TYR A 1177 -4.38 17.59 -19.82
CA TYR A 1177 -3.32 18.44 -20.36
C TYR A 1177 -2.77 17.89 -21.68
N GLU A 1178 -2.43 18.79 -22.61
CA GLU A 1178 -1.84 18.44 -23.91
C GLU A 1178 -0.32 18.25 -23.79
N ILE A 1179 0.22 17.22 -24.44
CA ILE A 1179 1.66 17.09 -24.71
C ILE A 1179 1.90 17.35 -26.19
N ARG A 1180 2.97 18.08 -26.49
CA ARG A 1180 3.49 18.22 -27.85
C ARG A 1180 4.97 17.84 -27.90
N GLU A 1181 5.34 17.07 -28.91
CA GLU A 1181 6.73 16.67 -29.20
C GLU A 1181 7.20 17.34 -30.50
N MET A 1182 8.43 17.84 -30.51
CA MET A 1182 9.01 18.59 -31.62
C MET A 1182 10.51 18.29 -31.74
N GLU A 1183 11.00 18.19 -32.97
CA GLU A 1183 12.44 18.08 -33.23
C GLU A 1183 13.06 19.48 -33.38
N LEU A 1184 14.22 19.69 -32.76
CA LEU A 1184 14.96 20.94 -32.76
C LEU A 1184 16.22 20.84 -33.63
N ALA A 1185 16.47 21.85 -34.44
CA ALA A 1185 17.68 21.97 -35.25
C ALA A 1185 18.68 22.93 -34.61
N LYS A 1186 19.96 22.80 -34.99
CA LYS A 1186 21.01 23.74 -34.61
C LYS A 1186 20.63 25.16 -35.06
N GLY A 1187 20.67 26.11 -34.12
CA GLY A 1187 20.28 27.50 -34.32
C GLY A 1187 18.82 27.80 -33.98
N ASP A 1188 17.96 26.80 -33.75
CA ASP A 1188 16.59 27.03 -33.28
C ASP A 1188 16.62 27.72 -31.90
N THR A 1189 15.67 28.64 -31.68
CA THR A 1189 15.59 29.42 -30.44
C THR A 1189 14.18 29.40 -29.87
N ILE A 1190 14.07 29.07 -28.58
CA ILE A 1190 12.82 28.98 -27.83
C ILE A 1190 12.71 30.21 -26.92
N LEU A 1191 11.54 30.84 -26.89
CA LEU A 1191 11.18 31.86 -25.91
C LEU A 1191 9.95 31.38 -25.11
N LEU A 1192 10.14 31.27 -23.80
CA LEU A 1192 9.08 31.15 -22.82
C LEU A 1192 8.89 32.49 -22.10
N MET A 1193 7.65 32.84 -21.77
CA MET A 1193 7.32 34.10 -21.10
C MET A 1193 6.14 33.95 -20.13
N SER A 1194 6.09 34.81 -19.11
CA SER A 1194 4.86 35.13 -18.38
C SER A 1194 4.00 36.14 -19.16
N ASP A 1195 2.76 36.35 -18.72
CA ASP A 1195 1.79 37.27 -19.33
C ASP A 1195 2.06 38.74 -19.02
N GLY A 1196 2.80 39.06 -17.96
CA GLY A 1196 3.10 40.45 -17.59
C GLY A 1196 3.80 41.27 -18.69
N PHE A 1197 4.58 40.67 -19.60
CA PHE A 1197 5.16 41.41 -20.73
C PHE A 1197 4.16 41.74 -21.85
N PRO A 1198 3.39 40.77 -22.38
CA PRO A 1198 2.25 41.06 -23.25
C PRO A 1198 1.24 42.05 -22.63
N GLU A 1199 1.08 42.06 -21.31
CA GLU A 1199 0.12 42.91 -20.60
C GLU A 1199 0.66 44.29 -20.20
N LEU A 1200 1.91 44.62 -20.56
CA LEU A 1200 2.43 45.96 -20.38
C LEU A 1200 1.51 47.01 -21.02
N THR A 1201 1.07 47.95 -20.20
CA THR A 1201 0.08 48.96 -20.57
C THR A 1201 0.77 50.31 -20.78
N ASN A 1202 0.53 50.96 -21.92
CA ASN A 1202 1.06 52.32 -22.17
C ASN A 1202 0.13 53.40 -21.56
N GLU A 1203 0.52 54.68 -21.67
CA GLU A 1203 -0.27 55.82 -21.13
C GLU A 1203 -1.70 55.91 -21.70
N ASP A 1204 -1.95 55.34 -22.88
CA ASP A 1204 -3.26 55.31 -23.53
C ASP A 1204 -4.11 54.08 -23.14
N ASN A 1205 -3.65 53.31 -22.14
CA ASN A 1205 -4.22 52.02 -21.72
C ASN A 1205 -4.23 50.94 -22.81
N GLU A 1206 -3.30 50.99 -23.78
CA GLU A 1206 -3.11 49.92 -24.76
C GLU A 1206 -2.12 48.87 -24.25
N LEU A 1207 -2.49 47.59 -24.36
CA LEU A 1207 -1.60 46.45 -24.08
C LEU A 1207 -0.54 46.29 -25.19
N TYR A 1208 0.67 45.89 -24.81
CA TYR A 1208 1.74 45.57 -25.77
C TYR A 1208 1.31 44.41 -26.69
N GLY A 1209 0.76 43.35 -26.10
CA GLY A 1209 0.08 42.24 -26.77
C GLY A 1209 1.01 41.22 -27.44
N TYR A 1210 0.59 39.95 -27.46
CA TYR A 1210 1.37 38.81 -27.98
C TYR A 1210 1.88 38.98 -29.42
N LYS A 1211 1.12 39.67 -30.28
CA LYS A 1211 1.52 39.91 -31.67
C LYS A 1211 2.76 40.78 -31.78
N ARG A 1212 2.90 41.81 -30.93
CA ARG A 1212 4.10 42.67 -30.91
C ARG A 1212 5.29 41.92 -30.33
N VAL A 1213 5.07 41.12 -29.28
CA VAL A 1213 6.11 40.24 -28.71
C VAL A 1213 6.65 39.29 -29.78
N ARG A 1214 5.75 38.61 -30.52
CA ARG A 1214 6.13 37.69 -31.60
C ARG A 1214 6.95 38.38 -32.68
N ASN A 1215 6.50 39.53 -33.17
CA ASN A 1215 7.22 40.30 -34.19
C ASN A 1215 8.61 40.72 -33.69
N LYS A 1216 8.70 41.17 -32.44
CA LYS A 1216 9.97 41.59 -31.85
C LYS A 1216 10.92 40.41 -31.64
N PHE A 1217 10.39 39.27 -31.21
CA PHE A 1217 11.17 38.04 -31.10
C PHE A 1217 11.64 37.57 -32.47
N GLU A 1218 10.80 37.61 -33.51
CA GLU A 1218 11.21 37.26 -34.89
C GLU A 1218 12.35 38.14 -35.41
N GLU A 1219 12.36 39.45 -35.10
CA GLU A 1219 13.45 40.37 -35.45
C GLU A 1219 14.78 40.06 -34.72
N THR A 1220 14.70 39.42 -33.54
CA THR A 1220 15.83 39.29 -32.62
C THR A 1220 16.28 37.85 -32.38
N ALA A 1221 15.50 36.84 -32.75
CA ALA A 1221 15.69 35.43 -32.43
C ALA A 1221 17.00 34.83 -32.97
N ASP A 1222 17.62 35.47 -33.97
CA ASP A 1222 18.93 35.04 -34.51
C ASP A 1222 20.12 35.43 -33.61
N LYS A 1223 19.92 36.35 -32.67
CA LYS A 1223 20.95 36.84 -31.72
C LYS A 1223 21.21 35.85 -30.58
N GLU A 1224 22.19 36.15 -29.74
CA GLU A 1224 22.45 35.35 -28.54
C GLU A 1224 21.34 35.54 -27.49
N PRO A 1225 21.02 34.54 -26.66
CA PRO A 1225 19.90 34.60 -25.71
C PRO A 1225 19.88 35.87 -24.82
N GLU A 1226 21.02 36.33 -24.33
CA GLU A 1226 21.13 37.56 -23.53
C GLU A 1226 20.82 38.83 -24.34
N GLU A 1227 21.20 38.86 -25.62
CA GLU A 1227 20.90 39.97 -26.53
C GLU A 1227 19.41 40.00 -26.88
N ILE A 1228 18.77 38.84 -27.03
CA ILE A 1228 17.32 38.72 -27.24
C ILE A 1228 16.58 39.33 -26.04
N ILE A 1229 16.94 38.89 -24.83
CA ILE A 1229 16.38 39.43 -23.58
C ILE A 1229 16.58 40.94 -23.50
N THR A 1230 17.78 41.44 -23.81
CA THR A 1230 18.07 42.88 -23.78
C THR A 1230 17.19 43.65 -24.76
N CYS A 1231 17.01 43.13 -25.98
CA CYS A 1231 16.15 43.75 -26.98
C CYS A 1231 14.67 43.78 -26.56
N LEU A 1232 14.17 42.70 -25.94
CA LEU A 1232 12.80 42.64 -25.41
C LEU A 1232 12.62 43.59 -24.24
N LYS A 1233 13.58 43.66 -23.32
CA LYS A 1233 13.58 44.58 -22.17
C LYS A 1233 13.55 46.04 -22.61
N ASP A 1234 14.42 46.43 -23.54
CA ASP A 1234 14.48 47.81 -24.05
C ASP A 1234 13.18 48.20 -24.75
N GLU A 1235 12.56 47.27 -25.46
CA GLU A 1235 11.28 47.48 -26.14
C GLU A 1235 10.13 47.68 -25.14
N GLY A 1236 10.04 46.83 -24.11
CA GLY A 1236 9.07 46.99 -23.03
C GLY A 1236 9.27 48.31 -22.28
N SER A 1237 10.52 48.67 -21.95
CA SER A 1237 10.84 49.92 -21.25
C SER A 1237 10.43 51.15 -22.07
N ARG A 1238 10.64 51.13 -23.40
CA ARG A 1238 10.14 52.19 -24.30
C ARG A 1238 8.62 52.25 -24.35
N TRP A 1239 7.94 51.10 -24.33
CA TRP A 1239 6.48 51.02 -24.36
C TRP A 1239 5.83 51.69 -23.14
N VAL A 1240 6.41 51.48 -21.95
CA VAL A 1240 5.91 52.04 -20.68
C VAL A 1240 6.62 53.32 -20.22
N LYS A 1241 7.50 53.90 -21.06
CA LYS A 1241 8.35 55.08 -20.75
C LYS A 1241 9.13 54.96 -19.43
N ASP A 1242 9.79 53.83 -19.25
CA ASP A 1242 10.60 53.50 -18.07
C ASP A 1242 9.84 53.42 -16.73
N ASN A 1243 8.49 53.40 -16.76
CA ASN A 1243 7.70 53.04 -15.58
C ASN A 1243 7.91 51.57 -15.19
N ASP A 1244 7.77 51.26 -13.91
CA ASP A 1244 7.79 49.88 -13.45
C ASP A 1244 6.54 49.13 -13.94
N PRO A 1245 6.67 47.84 -14.30
CA PRO A 1245 5.55 47.04 -14.77
C PRO A 1245 4.55 46.78 -13.64
N ASP A 1246 3.27 46.75 -14.00
CA ASP A 1246 2.17 46.48 -13.05
C ASP A 1246 2.14 45.01 -12.59
N ASP A 1247 2.74 44.10 -13.37
CA ASP A 1247 2.85 42.67 -13.10
C ASP A 1247 4.29 42.16 -13.32
N ASP A 1248 4.57 40.94 -12.87
CA ASP A 1248 5.88 40.31 -13.03
C ASP A 1248 6.19 40.00 -14.50
N VAL A 1249 7.44 40.25 -14.89
CA VAL A 1249 7.92 39.98 -16.25
C VAL A 1249 9.03 38.95 -16.21
N THR A 1250 8.77 37.76 -16.74
CA THR A 1250 9.74 36.66 -16.84
C THR A 1250 9.94 36.18 -18.27
N PHE A 1251 11.20 35.97 -18.66
CA PHE A 1251 11.61 35.35 -19.91
C PHE A 1251 12.61 34.22 -19.67
N VAL A 1252 12.44 33.10 -20.38
CA VAL A 1252 13.47 32.07 -20.52
C VAL A 1252 13.74 31.86 -22.00
N VAL A 1253 14.97 32.13 -22.44
CA VAL A 1253 15.42 31.97 -23.83
C VAL A 1253 16.40 30.81 -23.91
N ILE A 1254 16.15 29.85 -24.79
CA ILE A 1254 16.99 28.67 -25.00
C ILE A 1254 17.35 28.56 -26.48
N LYS A 1255 18.65 28.54 -26.79
CA LYS A 1255 19.16 28.42 -28.17
C LYS A 1255 19.96 27.13 -28.34
N ILE A 1256 19.75 26.43 -29.45
CA ILE A 1256 20.41 25.16 -29.76
C ILE A 1256 21.73 25.42 -30.50
N LYS A 1257 22.85 24.86 -29.99
CA LYS A 1257 24.21 25.10 -30.53
C LYS A 1257 24.62 24.25 -31.73
#